data_AF-A0A067CRT7-F1
#
_entry.id   AF-A0A067CRT7-F1
#
_cell.length_a   1.000
_cell.length_b   1.000
_cell.length_c   1.000
_cell.angle_alpha   90.00
_cell.angle_beta   90.00
_cell.angle_gamma   90.00
#
_symmetry.space_group_name_H-M   'P 1'
#
loop_
_entity.id
_entity.type
_entity.pdbx_description
1 polymer ?
#
loop_
_entity_poly.entity_id
_entity_poly.type
_entity_poly.pdbx_seq_one_letter_code
_entity_poly.pdbx_strand_id
1 'polypeptide(L)'
;MLTRRFFFHAAKQTRLRLRQNGLRGLATAPVPPTPASTDVIRKLLSIVSSDADLAEYKATYGTPGVRRTTVIKIGGEVLENEMDTLVESLTFLKEAGLFPILVHGAGPQMNDELEKAGVEPRYVQGNRYTDKTTLGIAKKVFLAANRKLVDALAAAGVPARPITSGVFEAAVRDLDVFGYVGEVDTIHSDAVRSALDAGQIPVLSCLGESKTGQLLNINADVAARELAITLQPHKTIFINAKGGWLEDGVKLPKLDMSKDYATMAARDYTGRQGTLLKLNEINTLLQALPSTSSVVLTSASALASEIVSGHSAGTVCIRGGDNVDAPLHFCSGKKKVGLMGARGYVGRELIRVLGGHPELDLVVASSRALVGQKVLDLATAPPLNPHTNRPATGVYHTPLRLNPELAFSSLDEKDLATAPIARDVDVWVLALPNGMCQQYATALDALHEPNQVVIDLSADQRFNKQWVYGLPETPGTRDKLRGATRISNPGCYATGAQLGVLPLLPYLDTSVPPHIFGVSGYSGAGTGLSPNNNEAVLHDNLIAYKSVEHIHEKEVSHQLGTRVAFMPHVAPWFQGIHLTLSLQLAHDSTMSEENVAALYQSFYATEPLVQVLPQGVPQVKANACKHHATIGGFSVDRANKRVALVVTIDNLLKGAASQAMQNINLALGMDERLGLH
;
A
#
# COMPACT_ATOMS: atom_id res chain seq x y z
N MET A 1 -46.26 13.58 -19.80
CA MET A 1 -46.24 14.65 -18.78
C MET A 1 -45.16 14.29 -17.77
N LEU A 2 -44.30 15.26 -17.42
CA LEU A 2 -43.14 15.15 -16.51
C LEU A 2 -41.90 14.37 -17.01
N THR A 3 -41.08 15.04 -17.83
CA THR A 3 -39.59 15.06 -17.77
C THR A 3 -39.06 16.14 -18.72
N ARG A 4 -39.40 17.40 -18.42
CA ARG A 4 -38.84 18.63 -19.02
C ARG A 4 -38.83 19.73 -17.97
N ARG A 5 -38.06 19.54 -16.88
CA ARG A 5 -37.77 20.57 -15.88
C ARG A 5 -36.50 20.18 -15.12
N PHE A 6 -35.33 20.45 -15.71
CA PHE A 6 -34.07 20.62 -14.96
C PHE A 6 -33.00 21.43 -15.72
N PHE A 7 -33.30 21.91 -16.94
CA PHE A 7 -32.48 22.90 -17.65
C PHE A 7 -33.28 24.19 -17.76
N PHE A 8 -33.14 25.13 -16.81
CA PHE A 8 -33.38 26.59 -16.95
C PHE A 8 -33.32 27.26 -15.56
N HIS A 9 -32.13 27.31 -14.94
CA HIS A 9 -31.90 28.27 -13.83
C HIS A 9 -30.45 28.73 -13.61
N ALA A 10 -29.57 28.63 -14.61
CA ALA A 10 -28.19 29.14 -14.53
C ALA A 10 -27.83 30.08 -15.69
N ALA A 11 -28.78 30.95 -16.09
CA ALA A 11 -28.58 31.93 -17.15
C ALA A 11 -29.30 33.25 -16.82
N LYS A 12 -29.07 33.81 -15.64
CA LYS A 12 -29.48 35.19 -15.31
C LYS A 12 -28.83 35.75 -14.04
N GLN A 13 -27.50 35.78 -13.97
CA GLN A 13 -26.80 36.67 -13.02
C GLN A 13 -25.36 37.07 -13.42
N THR A 14 -25.03 37.02 -14.72
CA THR A 14 -23.73 37.51 -15.24
C THR A 14 -23.87 38.94 -15.81
N ARG A 15 -24.34 39.88 -14.99
CA ARG A 15 -24.33 41.32 -15.34
C ARG A 15 -24.45 42.18 -14.07
N LEU A 16 -23.44 42.15 -13.21
CA LEU A 16 -23.01 43.25 -12.32
C LEU A 16 -21.86 42.74 -11.43
N ARG A 17 -20.61 42.93 -11.87
CA ARG A 17 -19.36 43.04 -11.07
C ARG A 17 -18.14 42.86 -11.98
N LEU A 18 -18.06 43.70 -13.00
CA LEU A 18 -16.80 44.03 -13.70
C LEU A 18 -16.66 45.54 -13.61
N ARG A 19 -16.11 46.00 -12.48
CA ARG A 19 -15.46 47.31 -12.29
C ARG A 19 -15.07 47.42 -10.81
N GLN A 20 -13.86 46.98 -10.49
CA GLN A 20 -12.90 47.57 -9.53
C GLN A 20 -11.92 46.49 -9.03
N ASN A 21 -10.64 46.87 -9.00
CA ASN A 21 -9.45 46.19 -8.47
C ASN A 21 -8.81 45.20 -9.46
N GLY A 22 -7.70 45.48 -10.16
CA GLY A 22 -6.66 46.47 -9.89
C GLY A 22 -5.59 45.91 -8.95
N LEU A 23 -4.61 45.19 -9.54
CA LEU A 23 -3.28 44.83 -8.99
C LEU A 23 -3.23 43.91 -7.75
N ARG A 24 -2.99 42.60 -7.95
CA ARG A 24 -2.15 41.74 -7.09
C ARG A 24 -1.91 40.35 -7.69
N GLY A 25 -0.63 40.01 -7.90
CA GLY A 25 -0.03 38.66 -7.85
C GLY A 25 -0.46 37.60 -8.88
N LEU A 26 0.47 37.16 -9.73
CA LEU A 26 0.34 36.00 -10.63
C LEU A 26 0.17 34.70 -9.83
N ALA A 27 -1.06 34.40 -9.41
CA ALA A 27 -1.48 33.05 -9.08
C ALA A 27 -2.19 32.49 -10.33
N THR A 28 -1.68 31.39 -10.88
CA THR A 28 -2.35 30.67 -11.97
C THR A 28 -3.67 30.13 -11.46
N ALA A 29 -4.77 30.76 -11.87
CA ALA A 29 -6.12 30.29 -11.58
C ALA A 29 -6.34 28.89 -12.21
N PRO A 30 -7.07 27.98 -11.55
CA PRO A 30 -7.41 26.70 -12.13
C PRO A 30 -8.28 26.89 -13.38
N VAL A 31 -7.88 26.26 -14.48
CA VAL A 31 -8.65 26.22 -15.73
C VAL A 31 -9.95 25.46 -15.46
N PRO A 32 -11.13 26.04 -15.72
CA PRO A 32 -12.40 25.33 -15.55
C PRO A 32 -12.48 24.16 -16.55
N PRO A 33 -13.08 23.01 -16.16
CA PRO A 33 -13.23 21.89 -17.07
C PRO A 33 -14.14 22.27 -18.25
N THR A 34 -13.63 22.07 -19.46
CA THR A 34 -14.41 22.20 -20.70
C THR A 34 -15.49 21.10 -20.69
N PRO A 35 -16.76 21.40 -21.03
CA PRO A 35 -17.77 20.35 -21.16
C PRO A 35 -17.34 19.34 -22.23
N ALA A 36 -17.42 18.04 -21.91
CA ALA A 36 -17.06 16.96 -22.82
C ALA A 36 -17.83 17.09 -24.15
N SER A 37 -17.12 16.95 -25.27
CA SER A 37 -17.73 17.06 -26.60
C SER A 37 -18.76 15.93 -26.84
N THR A 38 -19.75 16.18 -27.70
CA THR A 38 -20.77 15.18 -28.06
C THR A 38 -20.16 13.89 -28.63
N ASP A 39 -18.99 14.00 -29.26
CA ASP A 39 -18.27 12.86 -29.84
C ASP A 39 -17.58 11.99 -28.77
N VAL A 40 -17.06 12.58 -27.69
CA VAL A 40 -16.53 11.84 -26.52
C VAL A 40 -17.63 11.02 -25.88
N ILE A 41 -18.81 11.62 -25.66
CA ILE A 41 -19.95 10.92 -25.05
C ILE A 41 -20.36 9.73 -25.93
N ARG A 42 -20.44 9.90 -27.26
CA ARG A 42 -20.77 8.81 -28.19
C ARG A 42 -19.73 7.68 -28.13
N LYS A 43 -18.43 8.02 -28.14
CA LYS A 43 -17.34 7.04 -28.09
C LYS A 43 -17.33 6.31 -26.73
N LEU A 44 -17.57 7.01 -25.64
CA LEU A 44 -17.68 6.43 -24.30
C LEU A 44 -18.86 5.45 -24.21
N LEU A 45 -20.03 5.79 -24.77
CA LEU A 45 -21.20 4.92 -24.83
C LEU A 45 -20.99 3.67 -25.70
N SER A 46 -20.03 3.70 -26.64
CA SER A 46 -19.67 2.51 -27.42
C SER A 46 -18.74 1.54 -26.67
N ILE A 47 -18.01 2.04 -25.67
CA ILE A 47 -17.08 1.25 -24.83
C ILE A 47 -17.79 0.76 -23.57
N VAL A 48 -18.58 1.63 -22.95
CA VAL A 48 -19.40 1.36 -21.77
C VAL A 48 -20.68 0.66 -22.23
N SER A 49 -20.64 -0.66 -22.32
CA SER A 49 -21.72 -1.47 -22.89
C SER A 49 -22.70 -2.02 -21.85
N SER A 50 -22.33 -1.96 -20.56
CA SER A 50 -23.14 -2.43 -19.44
C SER A 50 -23.25 -1.42 -18.29
N ASP A 51 -24.26 -1.59 -17.42
CA ASP A 51 -24.39 -0.81 -16.18
C ASP A 51 -23.18 -1.02 -15.25
N ALA A 52 -22.53 -2.18 -15.31
CA ALA A 52 -21.30 -2.48 -14.58
C ALA A 52 -20.12 -1.62 -15.09
N ASP A 53 -19.96 -1.51 -16.41
CA ASP A 53 -18.95 -0.63 -17.01
C ASP A 53 -19.20 0.84 -16.67
N LEU A 54 -20.48 1.25 -16.62
CA LEU A 54 -20.86 2.62 -16.29
C LEU A 54 -20.58 2.92 -14.81
N ALA A 55 -20.85 1.95 -13.93
CA ALA A 55 -20.51 2.04 -12.52
C ALA A 55 -18.99 2.08 -12.31
N GLU A 56 -18.22 1.24 -12.99
CA GLU A 56 -16.75 1.26 -12.97
C GLU A 56 -16.23 2.61 -13.48
N TYR A 57 -16.72 3.08 -14.62
CA TYR A 57 -16.32 4.37 -15.19
C TYR A 57 -16.63 5.54 -14.22
N LYS A 58 -17.83 5.55 -13.62
CA LYS A 58 -18.20 6.58 -12.63
C LYS A 58 -17.40 6.48 -11.34
N ALA A 59 -17.13 5.28 -10.84
CA ALA A 59 -16.32 5.09 -9.64
C ALA A 59 -14.87 5.54 -9.87
N THR A 60 -14.31 5.18 -11.02
CA THR A 60 -12.91 5.45 -11.35
C THR A 60 -12.70 6.90 -11.77
N TYR A 61 -13.55 7.44 -12.65
CA TYR A 61 -13.36 8.75 -13.32
C TYR A 61 -14.43 9.79 -13.00
N GLY A 62 -15.54 9.39 -12.35
CA GLY A 62 -16.64 10.28 -12.00
C GLY A 62 -16.46 11.04 -10.67
N THR A 63 -15.33 10.85 -9.97
CA THR A 63 -15.04 11.56 -8.70
C THR A 63 -14.44 12.95 -9.01
N PRO A 64 -15.16 14.06 -8.71
CA PRO A 64 -14.66 15.40 -9.02
C PRO A 64 -13.35 15.70 -8.27
N GLY A 65 -12.38 16.30 -8.96
CA GLY A 65 -11.11 16.74 -8.36
C GLY A 65 -10.03 15.65 -8.25
N VAL A 66 -10.34 14.38 -8.56
CA VAL A 66 -9.36 13.29 -8.53
C VAL A 66 -8.84 13.01 -9.93
N ARG A 67 -7.56 13.32 -10.17
CA ARG A 67 -6.89 13.03 -11.45
C ARG A 67 -6.36 11.59 -11.44
N ARG A 68 -6.79 10.78 -12.41
CA ARG A 68 -6.26 9.42 -12.62
C ARG A 68 -5.14 9.47 -13.64
N THR A 69 -3.93 9.10 -13.22
CA THR A 69 -2.77 9.06 -14.11
C THR A 69 -2.57 7.67 -14.71
N THR A 70 -2.06 7.64 -15.94
CA THR A 70 -1.72 6.41 -16.65
C THR A 70 -0.34 6.57 -17.27
N VAL A 71 0.57 5.63 -17.03
CA VAL A 71 1.86 5.61 -17.73
C VAL A 71 1.67 4.87 -19.06
N ILE A 72 1.94 5.55 -20.16
CA ILE A 72 1.79 5.01 -21.51
C ILE A 72 3.15 5.01 -22.21
N LYS A 73 3.67 3.81 -22.47
CA LYS A 73 4.86 3.63 -23.28
C LYS A 73 4.48 3.54 -24.75
N ILE A 74 5.09 4.38 -25.58
CA ILE A 74 4.82 4.45 -27.03
C ILE A 74 6.02 3.90 -27.80
N GLY A 75 5.80 2.89 -28.65
CA GLY A 75 6.82 2.39 -29.57
C GLY A 75 7.16 3.40 -30.68
N GLY A 76 8.43 3.44 -31.11
CA GLY A 76 8.87 4.38 -32.15
C GLY A 76 8.17 4.19 -33.51
N GLU A 77 7.75 2.96 -33.85
CA GLU A 77 6.96 2.67 -35.06
C GLU A 77 5.60 3.36 -35.05
N VAL A 78 4.96 3.44 -33.88
CA VAL A 78 3.65 4.09 -33.71
C VAL A 78 3.77 5.59 -33.96
N LEU A 79 4.88 6.20 -33.53
CA LEU A 79 5.16 7.62 -33.80
C LEU A 79 5.41 7.93 -35.29
N GLU A 80 5.80 6.93 -36.07
CA GLU A 80 6.06 7.11 -37.50
C GLU A 80 4.81 6.86 -38.33
N ASN A 81 4.09 5.78 -38.02
CA ASN A 81 3.05 5.24 -38.90
C ASN A 81 1.62 5.49 -38.41
N GLU A 82 1.43 5.80 -37.12
CA GLU A 82 0.10 5.85 -36.48
C GLU A 82 -0.10 7.12 -35.65
N MET A 83 0.60 8.22 -35.97
CA MET A 83 0.58 9.47 -35.20
C MET A 83 -0.85 10.03 -35.05
N ASP A 84 -1.61 10.11 -36.13
CA ASP A 84 -2.97 10.68 -36.10
C ASP A 84 -3.91 9.85 -35.21
N THR A 85 -3.87 8.52 -35.35
CA THR A 85 -4.65 7.58 -34.52
C THR A 85 -4.26 7.65 -33.04
N LEU A 86 -2.96 7.79 -32.76
CA LEU A 86 -2.44 7.93 -31.41
C LEU A 86 -2.93 9.25 -30.78
N VAL A 87 -2.83 10.36 -31.50
CA VAL A 87 -3.29 11.68 -31.03
C VAL A 87 -4.80 11.66 -30.79
N GLU A 88 -5.61 11.11 -31.70
CA GLU A 88 -7.06 10.98 -31.51
C GLU A 88 -7.40 10.21 -30.23
N SER A 89 -6.69 9.10 -29.98
CA SER A 89 -6.93 8.27 -28.81
C SER A 89 -6.49 8.95 -27.51
N LEU A 90 -5.35 9.65 -27.52
CA LEU A 90 -4.87 10.41 -26.36
C LEU A 90 -5.76 11.61 -26.04
N THR A 91 -6.30 12.29 -27.06
CA THR A 91 -7.31 13.35 -26.90
C THR A 91 -8.54 12.80 -26.20
N PHE A 92 -9.05 11.66 -26.67
CA PHE A 92 -10.19 11.00 -26.04
C PHE A 92 -9.92 10.64 -24.57
N LEU A 93 -8.77 10.04 -24.25
CA LEU A 93 -8.42 9.70 -22.85
C LEU A 93 -8.42 10.96 -21.96
N LYS A 94 -7.82 12.05 -22.45
CA LYS A 94 -7.78 13.32 -21.72
C LYS A 94 -9.17 13.90 -21.48
N GLU A 95 -10.01 13.93 -22.51
CA GLU A 95 -11.39 14.42 -22.41
C GLU A 95 -12.26 13.51 -21.52
N ALA A 96 -11.96 12.21 -21.46
CA ALA A 96 -12.62 11.24 -20.59
C ALA A 96 -12.13 11.29 -19.13
N GLY A 97 -11.17 12.16 -18.78
CA GLY A 97 -10.70 12.38 -17.41
C GLY A 97 -9.45 11.60 -17.00
N LEU A 98 -8.80 10.89 -17.93
CA LEU A 98 -7.51 10.23 -17.72
C LEU A 98 -6.37 11.17 -18.11
N PHE A 99 -5.37 11.31 -17.24
CA PHE A 99 -4.18 12.12 -17.49
C PHE A 99 -2.99 11.22 -17.85
N PRO A 100 -2.72 11.01 -19.14
CA PRO A 100 -1.62 10.15 -19.56
C PRO A 100 -0.26 10.81 -19.31
N ILE A 101 0.72 10.00 -18.93
CA ILE A 101 2.13 10.32 -18.84
C ILE A 101 2.82 9.49 -19.92
N LEU A 102 3.36 10.16 -20.94
CA LEU A 102 3.87 9.49 -22.12
C LEU A 102 5.37 9.26 -22.01
N VAL A 103 5.82 8.03 -22.23
CA VAL A 103 7.23 7.68 -22.40
C VAL A 103 7.42 7.16 -23.81
N HIS A 104 8.25 7.82 -24.62
CA HIS A 104 8.38 7.45 -26.03
C HIS A 104 9.73 6.81 -26.36
N GLY A 105 9.69 5.77 -27.19
CA GLY A 105 10.88 5.27 -27.88
C GLY A 105 11.14 6.01 -29.20
N ALA A 106 12.24 5.67 -29.88
CA ALA A 106 12.55 6.16 -31.22
C ALA A 106 13.41 5.14 -32.01
N GLY A 107 13.09 3.84 -31.86
CA GLY A 107 13.90 2.74 -32.38
C GLY A 107 14.16 2.79 -33.90
N PRO A 108 13.11 2.83 -34.74
CA PRO A 108 13.26 2.94 -36.19
C PRO A 108 14.01 4.21 -36.60
N GLN A 109 13.62 5.36 -36.05
CA GLN A 109 14.24 6.64 -36.34
C GLN A 109 15.74 6.66 -35.99
N MET A 110 16.11 5.96 -34.91
CA MET A 110 17.50 5.79 -34.50
C MET A 110 18.29 4.93 -35.48
N ASN A 111 17.69 3.87 -36.03
CA ASN A 111 18.36 3.03 -37.03
C ASN A 111 18.62 3.82 -38.32
N ASP A 112 17.62 4.55 -38.81
CA ASP A 112 17.74 5.34 -40.04
C ASP A 112 18.82 6.42 -39.93
N GLU A 113 18.90 7.12 -38.80
CA GLU A 113 19.92 8.16 -38.59
C GLU A 113 21.33 7.59 -38.37
N LEU A 114 21.46 6.40 -37.78
CA LEU A 114 22.74 5.70 -37.68
C LEU A 114 23.25 5.25 -39.05
N GLU A 115 22.36 4.70 -39.88
CA GLU A 115 22.69 4.30 -41.26
C GLU A 115 23.17 5.50 -42.09
N LYS A 116 22.46 6.63 -42.04
CA LYS A 116 22.88 7.88 -42.70
C LYS A 116 24.23 8.40 -42.21
N ALA A 117 24.55 8.16 -40.94
CA ALA A 117 25.83 8.53 -40.35
C ALA A 117 26.95 7.51 -40.60
N GLY A 118 26.66 6.39 -41.28
CA GLY A 118 27.61 5.30 -41.50
C GLY A 118 28.03 4.57 -40.22
N VAL A 119 27.19 4.57 -39.19
CA VAL A 119 27.45 3.91 -37.90
C VAL A 119 26.66 2.61 -37.83
N GLU A 120 27.37 1.47 -37.77
CA GLU A 120 26.71 0.17 -37.63
C GLU A 120 26.12 -0.02 -36.22
N PRO A 121 24.82 -0.37 -36.09
CA PRO A 121 24.19 -0.54 -34.79
C PRO A 121 24.62 -1.85 -34.12
N ARG A 122 25.29 -1.74 -32.97
CA ARG A 122 25.67 -2.87 -32.12
C ARG A 122 24.69 -3.05 -30.96
N TYR A 123 24.26 -4.29 -30.71
CA TYR A 123 23.38 -4.64 -29.59
C TYR A 123 24.07 -5.60 -28.62
N VAL A 124 23.91 -5.34 -27.32
CA VAL A 124 24.41 -6.17 -26.23
C VAL A 124 23.26 -6.39 -25.25
N GLN A 125 22.88 -7.66 -25.04
CA GLN A 125 21.79 -8.05 -24.14
C GLN A 125 20.48 -7.26 -24.38
N GLY A 126 20.11 -7.06 -25.64
CA GLY A 126 18.88 -6.32 -26.01
C GLY A 126 18.97 -4.79 -25.86
N ASN A 127 20.09 -4.25 -25.36
CA ASN A 127 20.37 -2.82 -25.32
C ASN A 127 21.26 -2.43 -26.49
N ARG A 128 21.09 -1.21 -27.00
CA ARG A 128 21.97 -0.66 -28.03
C ARG A 128 23.26 -0.17 -27.36
N TYR A 129 24.40 -0.73 -27.75
CA TYR A 129 25.70 -0.20 -27.35
C TYR A 129 25.77 1.26 -27.82
N THR A 130 26.07 2.18 -26.90
CA THR A 130 25.97 3.62 -27.17
C THR A 130 27.30 4.30 -26.89
N ASP A 131 28.15 4.49 -27.90
CA ASP A 131 29.33 5.34 -27.78
C ASP A 131 28.98 6.84 -27.85
N LYS A 132 29.99 7.73 -27.84
CA LYS A 132 29.75 9.19 -27.88
C LYS A 132 29.02 9.64 -29.14
N THR A 133 29.36 9.06 -30.29
CA THR A 133 28.76 9.39 -31.58
C THR A 133 27.29 8.95 -31.61
N THR A 134 27.04 7.71 -31.19
CA THR A 134 25.71 7.11 -31.06
C THR A 134 24.86 7.88 -30.06
N LEU A 135 25.42 8.29 -28.91
CA LEU A 135 24.71 9.12 -27.93
C LEU A 135 24.30 10.47 -28.52
N GLY A 136 25.18 11.10 -29.30
CA GLY A 136 24.89 12.36 -29.99
C GLY A 136 23.74 12.24 -30.99
N ILE A 137 23.68 11.13 -31.73
CA ILE A 137 22.57 10.80 -32.63
C ILE A 137 21.29 10.51 -31.84
N ALA A 138 21.38 9.68 -30.80
CA ALA A 138 20.25 9.32 -29.94
C ALA A 138 19.59 10.55 -29.34
N LYS A 139 20.39 11.50 -28.81
CA LYS A 139 19.89 12.77 -28.29
C LYS A 139 19.08 13.53 -29.35
N LYS A 140 19.60 13.69 -30.56
CA LYS A 140 18.91 14.41 -31.65
C LYS A 140 17.59 13.72 -32.02
N VAL A 141 17.63 12.40 -32.16
CA VAL A 141 16.47 11.57 -32.53
C VAL A 141 15.38 11.64 -31.46
N PHE A 142 15.72 11.45 -30.19
CA PHE A 142 14.74 11.51 -29.10
C PHE A 142 14.12 12.90 -28.96
N LEU A 143 14.90 13.97 -29.07
CA LEU A 143 14.39 15.34 -29.02
C LEU A 143 13.46 15.64 -30.21
N ALA A 144 13.80 15.16 -31.41
CA ALA A 144 12.96 15.31 -32.59
C ALA A 144 11.63 14.54 -32.46
N ALA A 145 11.68 13.30 -31.98
CA ALA A 145 10.49 12.48 -31.74
C ALA A 145 9.58 13.08 -30.65
N ASN A 146 10.17 13.58 -29.55
CA ASN A 146 9.46 14.26 -28.49
C ASN A 146 8.71 15.48 -29.02
N ARG A 147 9.42 16.34 -29.77
CA ARG A 147 8.85 17.53 -30.40
C ARG A 147 7.73 17.17 -31.37
N LYS A 148 7.94 16.18 -32.25
CA LYS A 148 6.94 15.71 -33.21
C LYS A 148 5.62 15.32 -32.51
N LEU A 149 5.71 14.55 -31.42
CA LEU A 149 4.53 14.13 -30.65
C LEU A 149 3.86 15.30 -29.90
N VAL A 150 4.65 16.16 -29.26
CA VAL A 150 4.13 17.35 -28.54
C VAL A 150 3.44 18.31 -29.49
N ASP A 151 4.03 18.58 -30.66
CA ASP A 151 3.46 19.45 -31.68
C ASP A 151 2.16 18.86 -32.25
N ALA A 152 2.11 17.54 -32.48
CA ALA A 152 0.89 16.86 -32.94
C ALA A 152 -0.24 16.93 -31.90
N LEU A 153 0.06 16.71 -30.62
CA LEU A 153 -0.91 16.89 -29.52
C LEU A 153 -1.37 18.35 -29.43
N ALA A 154 -0.46 19.31 -29.51
CA ALA A 154 -0.79 20.73 -29.47
C ALA A 154 -1.67 21.15 -30.66
N ALA A 155 -1.40 20.65 -31.87
CA ALA A 155 -2.22 20.88 -33.05
C ALA A 155 -3.65 20.33 -32.91
N ALA A 156 -3.81 19.22 -32.17
CA ALA A 156 -5.11 18.65 -31.81
C ALA A 156 -5.79 19.36 -30.62
N GLY A 157 -5.24 20.47 -30.11
CA GLY A 157 -5.79 21.21 -28.98
C GLY A 157 -5.56 20.56 -27.63
N VAL A 158 -4.63 19.59 -27.54
CA VAL A 158 -4.26 18.91 -26.31
C VAL A 158 -3.00 19.54 -25.71
N PRO A 159 -3.11 20.26 -24.57
CA PRO A 159 -1.93 20.75 -23.88
C PRO A 159 -0.98 19.60 -23.51
N ALA A 160 0.25 19.67 -24.00
CA ALA A 160 1.33 18.73 -23.71
C ALA A 160 2.59 19.50 -23.28
N ARG A 161 3.43 18.88 -22.43
CA ARG A 161 4.70 19.45 -21.96
C ARG A 161 5.85 18.53 -22.37
N PRO A 162 6.82 19.02 -23.17
CA PRO A 162 8.04 18.27 -23.44
C PRO A 162 8.89 18.19 -22.16
N ILE A 163 9.26 16.98 -21.75
CA ILE A 163 10.16 16.72 -20.63
C ILE A 163 11.30 15.85 -21.15
N THR A 164 12.37 16.50 -21.59
CA THR A 164 13.43 15.84 -22.36
C THR A 164 14.66 15.47 -21.52
N SER A 165 14.71 15.92 -20.26
CA SER A 165 15.75 15.59 -19.29
C SER A 165 15.26 15.81 -17.86
N GLY A 166 16.09 15.46 -16.87
CA GLY A 166 15.85 15.76 -15.45
C GLY A 166 14.83 14.87 -14.74
N VAL A 167 14.28 13.84 -15.41
CA VAL A 167 13.41 12.84 -14.78
C VAL A 167 14.16 11.58 -14.39
N PHE A 168 15.02 11.07 -15.29
CA PHE A 168 15.74 9.83 -15.06
C PHE A 168 17.17 10.14 -14.61
N GLU A 169 17.46 9.99 -13.32
CA GLU A 169 18.84 9.93 -12.83
C GLU A 169 19.35 8.49 -12.99
N ALA A 170 20.51 8.32 -13.62
CA ALA A 170 21.04 7.01 -14.00
C ALA A 170 22.55 6.90 -13.82
N ALA A 171 23.03 5.73 -13.39
CA ALA A 171 24.44 5.37 -13.41
C ALA A 171 24.84 4.76 -14.75
N VAL A 172 26.12 4.91 -15.14
CA VAL A 172 26.67 4.14 -16.26
C VAL A 172 26.72 2.68 -15.85
N ARG A 173 26.06 1.81 -16.61
CA ARG A 173 25.97 0.37 -16.28
C ARG A 173 27.33 -0.33 -16.34
N ASP A 174 27.93 -0.30 -17.52
CA ASP A 174 29.31 -0.74 -17.78
C ASP A 174 29.75 -0.04 -19.07
N LEU A 175 30.75 0.83 -18.95
CA LEU A 175 31.18 1.69 -20.05
C LEU A 175 31.82 0.87 -21.19
N ASP A 176 32.50 -0.22 -20.87
CA ASP A 176 33.20 -1.04 -21.86
C ASP A 176 32.23 -1.98 -22.59
N VAL A 177 31.18 -2.44 -21.90
CA VAL A 177 30.20 -3.39 -22.43
C VAL A 177 29.02 -2.71 -23.13
N PHE A 178 28.50 -1.61 -22.58
CA PHE A 178 27.29 -0.95 -23.08
C PHE A 178 27.54 0.50 -23.56
N GLY A 179 28.70 1.09 -23.25
CA GLY A 179 28.94 2.51 -23.49
C GLY A 179 28.13 3.40 -22.55
N TYR A 180 27.66 4.53 -23.04
CA TYR A 180 26.82 5.51 -22.36
C TYR A 180 25.35 5.07 -22.24
N VAL A 181 25.13 3.82 -21.82
CA VAL A 181 23.80 3.32 -21.46
C VAL A 181 23.62 3.44 -19.95
N GLY A 182 22.50 4.04 -19.56
CA GLY A 182 22.16 4.30 -18.17
C GLY A 182 21.34 3.17 -17.56
N GLU A 183 21.68 2.81 -16.33
CA GLU A 183 20.82 2.09 -15.40
C GLU A 183 20.16 3.12 -14.49
N VAL A 184 18.83 3.19 -14.49
CA VAL A 184 18.09 4.22 -13.77
C VAL A 184 18.13 3.93 -12.28
N ASP A 185 18.65 4.90 -11.51
CA ASP A 185 18.78 4.80 -10.05
C ASP A 185 17.66 5.54 -9.32
N THR A 186 17.20 6.66 -9.87
CA THR A 186 16.24 7.55 -9.20
C THR A 186 15.37 8.27 -10.22
N ILE A 187 14.07 8.37 -9.90
CA ILE A 187 13.08 9.11 -10.69
C ILE A 187 12.74 10.43 -10.00
N HIS A 188 13.05 11.54 -10.65
CA HIS A 188 12.70 12.89 -10.23
C HIS A 188 11.36 13.29 -10.85
N SER A 189 10.31 13.34 -10.02
CA SER A 189 8.92 13.47 -10.50
C SER A 189 8.39 14.92 -10.57
N ASP A 190 9.17 15.92 -10.17
CA ASP A 190 8.70 17.30 -10.03
C ASP A 190 8.23 17.91 -11.37
N ALA A 191 8.99 17.71 -12.44
CA ALA A 191 8.62 18.18 -13.78
C ALA A 191 7.33 17.52 -14.29
N VAL A 192 7.15 16.22 -14.00
CA VAL A 192 5.96 15.44 -14.35
C VAL A 192 4.75 15.96 -13.57
N ARG A 193 4.87 16.13 -12.24
CA ARG A 193 3.81 16.68 -11.39
C ARG A 193 3.41 18.08 -11.81
N SER A 194 4.38 18.95 -12.08
CA SER A 194 4.12 20.32 -12.56
C SER A 194 3.38 20.35 -13.90
N ALA A 195 3.65 19.41 -14.81
CA ALA A 195 2.90 19.29 -16.06
C ALA A 195 1.43 18.89 -15.80
N LEU A 196 1.24 17.87 -14.96
CA LEU A 196 -0.09 17.39 -14.58
C LEU A 196 -0.91 18.48 -13.88
N ASP A 197 -0.28 19.26 -13.00
CA ASP A 197 -0.89 20.39 -12.30
C ASP A 197 -1.37 21.50 -13.22
N ALA A 198 -0.61 21.75 -14.29
CA ALA A 198 -0.99 22.65 -15.36
C ALA A 198 -2.02 22.05 -16.35
N GLY A 199 -2.50 20.82 -16.13
CA GLY A 199 -3.41 20.13 -17.04
C GLY A 199 -2.77 19.72 -18.38
N GLN A 200 -1.44 19.58 -18.41
CA GLN A 200 -0.67 19.22 -19.58
C GLN A 200 -0.30 17.73 -19.54
N ILE A 201 -0.26 17.07 -20.70
CA ILE A 201 0.28 15.71 -20.85
C ILE A 201 1.80 15.79 -20.83
N PRO A 202 2.50 15.26 -19.80
CA PRO A 202 3.95 15.18 -19.82
C PRO A 202 4.41 14.15 -20.87
N VAL A 203 5.34 14.56 -21.74
CA VAL A 203 5.92 13.72 -22.80
C VAL A 203 7.41 13.56 -22.54
N LEU A 204 7.81 12.37 -22.09
CA LEU A 204 9.15 12.06 -21.62
C LEU A 204 10.00 11.38 -22.69
N SER A 205 11.22 11.88 -22.87
CA SER A 205 12.26 11.20 -23.66
C SER A 205 13.02 10.17 -22.82
N CYS A 206 13.47 9.08 -23.45
CA CYS A 206 14.26 8.03 -22.80
C CYS A 206 15.74 8.40 -22.70
N LEU A 207 16.02 9.57 -22.09
CA LEU A 207 17.35 10.08 -21.83
C LEU A 207 17.54 10.26 -20.33
N GLY A 208 18.64 9.73 -19.81
CA GLY A 208 19.03 9.83 -18.41
C GLY A 208 20.20 10.77 -18.21
N GLU A 209 20.41 11.19 -16.96
CA GLU A 209 21.56 11.98 -16.55
C GLU A 209 22.23 11.33 -15.34
N SER A 210 23.56 11.25 -15.35
CA SER A 210 24.30 10.89 -14.16
C SER A 210 24.23 12.02 -13.11
N LYS A 211 24.63 11.72 -11.88
CA LYS A 211 24.80 12.72 -10.81
C LYS A 211 25.73 13.88 -11.19
N THR A 212 26.63 13.67 -12.14
CA THR A 212 27.55 14.69 -12.66
C THR A 212 27.04 15.40 -13.92
N GLY A 213 25.83 15.08 -14.37
CA GLY A 213 25.20 15.66 -15.57
C GLY A 213 25.60 15.00 -16.90
N GLN A 214 26.25 13.82 -16.88
CA GLN A 214 26.54 13.08 -18.10
C GLN A 214 25.24 12.48 -18.65
N LEU A 215 24.92 12.79 -19.91
CA LEU A 215 23.77 12.21 -20.60
C LEU A 215 23.99 10.72 -20.86
N LEU A 216 22.95 9.92 -20.65
CA LEU A 216 22.94 8.47 -20.84
C LEU A 216 21.71 8.05 -21.65
N ASN A 217 21.87 7.05 -22.50
CA ASN A 217 20.77 6.43 -23.24
C ASN A 217 20.05 5.43 -22.33
N ILE A 218 18.72 5.49 -22.24
CA ILE A 218 17.91 4.57 -21.44
C ILE A 218 16.99 3.77 -22.37
N ASN A 219 16.82 2.47 -22.07
CA ASN A 219 15.83 1.66 -22.76
C ASN A 219 14.40 2.13 -22.44
N ALA A 220 13.54 2.30 -23.46
CA ALA A 220 12.19 2.84 -23.26
C ALA A 220 11.28 1.96 -22.39
N ASP A 221 11.43 0.63 -22.44
CA ASP A 221 10.66 -0.28 -21.60
C ASP A 221 11.13 -0.19 -20.13
N VAL A 222 12.45 -0.06 -19.90
CA VAL A 222 13.04 0.21 -18.58
C VAL A 222 12.58 1.57 -18.03
N ALA A 223 12.63 2.62 -18.83
CA ALA A 223 12.19 3.96 -18.44
C ALA A 223 10.70 3.95 -18.03
N ALA A 224 9.85 3.28 -18.81
CA ALA A 224 8.44 3.13 -18.49
C ALA A 224 8.21 2.29 -17.22
N ARG A 225 8.97 1.21 -17.02
CA ARG A 225 8.95 0.40 -15.80
C ARG A 225 9.27 1.23 -14.57
N GLU A 226 10.42 1.91 -14.55
CA GLU A 226 10.86 2.70 -13.40
C GLU A 226 9.90 3.84 -13.08
N LEU A 227 9.37 4.48 -14.11
CA LEU A 227 8.36 5.52 -13.96
C LEU A 227 7.05 4.95 -13.38
N ALA A 228 6.61 3.78 -13.84
CA ALA A 228 5.41 3.13 -13.33
C ALA A 228 5.57 2.63 -11.89
N ILE A 229 6.74 2.07 -11.53
CA ILE A 229 7.07 1.67 -10.15
C ILE A 229 7.07 2.90 -9.22
N THR A 230 7.62 4.02 -9.68
CA THR A 230 7.69 5.24 -8.86
C THR A 230 6.34 5.92 -8.71
N LEU A 231 5.59 6.06 -9.80
CA LEU A 231 4.35 6.84 -9.83
C LEU A 231 3.10 6.04 -9.43
N GLN A 232 3.17 4.70 -9.44
CA GLN A 232 2.05 3.79 -9.16
C GLN A 232 0.76 4.24 -9.88
N PRO A 233 0.77 4.34 -11.23
CA PRO A 233 -0.36 4.84 -11.99
C PRO A 233 -1.57 3.89 -11.91
N HIS A 234 -2.76 4.40 -12.21
CA HIS A 234 -3.97 3.58 -12.21
C HIS A 234 -3.89 2.43 -13.23
N LYS A 235 -3.31 2.71 -14.40
CA LYS A 235 -2.98 1.70 -15.42
C LYS A 235 -1.60 1.97 -16.00
N THR A 236 -0.93 0.90 -16.42
CA THR A 236 0.29 0.97 -17.23
C THR A 236 0.04 0.32 -18.58
N ILE A 237 0.25 1.06 -19.65
CA ILE A 237 -0.10 0.66 -21.02
C ILE A 237 1.14 0.71 -21.92
N PHE A 238 1.37 -0.35 -22.69
CA PHE A 238 2.42 -0.45 -23.69
C PHE A 238 1.79 -0.49 -25.08
N ILE A 239 1.94 0.59 -25.84
CA ILE A 239 1.42 0.69 -27.20
C ILE A 239 2.44 0.13 -28.19
N ASN A 240 1.98 -0.77 -29.04
CA ASN A 240 2.77 -1.31 -30.15
C ASN A 240 1.92 -1.53 -31.41
N ALA A 241 2.56 -1.56 -32.58
CA ALA A 241 1.89 -1.73 -33.87
C ALA A 241 1.18 -3.09 -34.02
N LYS A 242 1.58 -4.10 -33.22
CA LYS A 242 0.96 -5.43 -33.25
C LYS A 242 -0.33 -5.52 -32.42
N GLY A 243 -0.64 -4.51 -31.61
CA GLY A 243 -1.84 -4.45 -30.80
C GLY A 243 -1.94 -5.48 -29.67
N GLY A 244 -0.81 -6.06 -29.24
CA GLY A 244 -0.78 -7.10 -28.21
C GLY A 244 0.50 -7.92 -28.21
N TRP A 245 0.48 -9.02 -27.46
CA TRP A 245 1.47 -10.09 -27.48
C TRP A 245 1.03 -11.18 -28.44
N LEU A 246 1.86 -11.49 -29.44
CA LEU A 246 1.58 -12.52 -30.43
C LEU A 246 2.51 -13.71 -30.22
N GLU A 247 1.92 -14.89 -30.15
CA GLU A 247 2.60 -16.18 -30.20
C GLU A 247 2.15 -16.91 -31.48
N ASP A 248 3.10 -17.29 -32.33
CA ASP A 248 2.85 -17.98 -33.60
C ASP A 248 1.78 -17.33 -34.50
N GLY A 249 1.73 -15.99 -34.49
CA GLY A 249 0.76 -15.19 -35.25
C GLY A 249 -0.60 -15.01 -34.57
N VAL A 250 -0.83 -15.65 -33.42
CA VAL A 250 -2.05 -15.54 -32.61
C VAL A 250 -1.84 -14.58 -31.46
N LYS A 251 -2.73 -13.58 -31.33
CA LYS A 251 -2.71 -12.64 -30.21
C LYS A 251 -3.24 -13.32 -28.94
N LEU A 252 -2.47 -13.26 -27.87
CA LEU A 252 -2.89 -13.77 -26.56
C LEU A 252 -3.78 -12.74 -25.86
N PRO A 253 -4.97 -13.09 -25.37
CA PRO A 253 -5.82 -12.13 -24.65
C PRO A 253 -5.28 -11.82 -23.24
N LYS A 254 -4.60 -12.78 -22.62
CA LYS A 254 -4.10 -12.70 -21.25
C LYS A 254 -2.75 -13.41 -21.12
N LEU A 255 -1.87 -12.88 -20.28
CA LEU A 255 -0.62 -13.49 -19.84
C LEU A 255 -0.56 -13.50 -18.32
N ASP A 256 -0.41 -14.66 -17.73
CA ASP A 256 -0.25 -14.87 -16.30
C ASP A 256 1.23 -15.12 -16.00
N MET A 257 1.92 -14.11 -15.45
CA MET A 257 3.36 -14.20 -15.22
C MET A 257 3.76 -15.32 -14.25
N SER A 258 2.86 -15.75 -13.36
CA SER A 258 3.13 -16.88 -12.44
C SER A 258 3.21 -18.22 -13.15
N LYS A 259 2.52 -18.35 -14.29
CA LYS A 259 2.43 -19.61 -15.06
C LYS A 259 3.27 -19.56 -16.32
N ASP A 260 3.20 -18.44 -17.04
CA ASP A 260 3.67 -18.35 -18.42
C ASP A 260 5.13 -17.89 -18.50
N TYR A 261 5.60 -17.07 -17.55
CA TYR A 261 6.90 -16.38 -17.65
C TYR A 261 8.07 -17.35 -17.82
N ALA A 262 8.18 -18.38 -16.98
CA ALA A 262 9.32 -19.29 -17.01
C ALA A 262 9.43 -20.03 -18.35
N THR A 263 8.30 -20.51 -18.87
CA THR A 263 8.24 -21.21 -20.15
C THR A 263 8.50 -20.27 -21.33
N MET A 264 7.99 -19.04 -21.28
CA MET A 264 8.22 -18.04 -22.33
C MET A 264 9.67 -17.56 -22.33
N ALA A 265 10.23 -17.21 -21.17
CA ALA A 265 11.60 -16.70 -21.04
C ALA A 265 12.68 -17.72 -21.44
N ALA A 266 12.38 -19.02 -21.37
CA ALA A 266 13.28 -20.10 -21.77
C ALA A 266 13.33 -20.35 -23.29
N ARG A 267 12.50 -19.67 -24.09
CA ARG A 267 12.45 -19.84 -25.55
C ARG A 267 13.65 -19.21 -26.25
N ASP A 268 13.90 -19.65 -27.49
CA ASP A 268 14.91 -19.03 -28.34
C ASP A 268 14.40 -17.68 -28.91
N TYR A 269 15.03 -16.60 -28.45
CA TYR A 269 14.82 -15.23 -28.93
C TYR A 269 15.97 -14.72 -29.80
N THR A 270 16.74 -15.61 -30.43
CA THR A 270 17.76 -15.22 -31.41
C THR A 270 17.12 -14.36 -32.52
N GLY A 271 17.65 -13.15 -32.71
CA GLY A 271 17.10 -12.15 -33.64
C GLY A 271 15.85 -11.39 -33.14
N ARG A 272 15.35 -11.71 -31.94
CA ARG A 272 14.18 -11.06 -31.29
C ARG A 272 14.47 -10.68 -29.84
N GLN A 273 15.72 -10.35 -29.51
CA GLN A 273 16.17 -10.11 -28.13
C GLN A 273 15.38 -8.99 -27.42
N GLY A 274 14.89 -7.99 -28.15
CA GLY A 274 14.01 -6.94 -27.59
C GLY A 274 12.65 -7.45 -27.11
N THR A 275 12.17 -8.59 -27.63
CA THR A 275 10.94 -9.24 -27.18
C THR A 275 11.14 -9.90 -25.81
N LEU A 276 12.26 -10.61 -25.64
CA LEU A 276 12.64 -11.18 -24.33
C LEU A 276 12.84 -10.08 -23.28
N LEU A 277 13.55 -9.00 -23.64
CA LEU A 277 13.72 -7.87 -22.74
C LEU A 277 12.36 -7.33 -22.30
N LYS A 278 11.44 -7.06 -23.24
CA LYS A 278 10.08 -6.61 -22.91
C LYS A 278 9.33 -7.56 -21.97
N LEU A 279 9.42 -8.87 -22.17
CA LEU A 279 8.82 -9.87 -21.26
C LEU A 279 9.39 -9.72 -19.84
N ASN A 280 10.72 -9.63 -19.73
CA ASN A 280 11.41 -9.49 -18.45
C ASN A 280 11.05 -8.17 -17.76
N GLU A 281 10.94 -7.07 -18.51
CA GLU A 281 10.53 -5.77 -18.02
C GLU A 281 9.10 -5.79 -17.48
N ILE A 282 8.16 -6.41 -18.22
CA ILE A 282 6.76 -6.56 -17.78
C ILE A 282 6.66 -7.43 -16.54
N ASN A 283 7.37 -8.57 -16.50
CA ASN A 283 7.40 -9.42 -15.31
C ASN A 283 7.97 -8.66 -14.11
N THR A 284 9.12 -8.01 -14.26
CA THR A 284 9.75 -7.21 -13.19
C THR A 284 8.81 -6.11 -12.69
N LEU A 285 8.13 -5.41 -13.61
CA LEU A 285 7.11 -4.42 -13.27
C LEU A 285 5.97 -5.04 -12.45
N LEU A 286 5.39 -6.15 -12.92
CA LEU A 286 4.28 -6.82 -12.22
C LEU A 286 4.69 -7.42 -10.87
N GLN A 287 5.94 -7.84 -10.69
CA GLN A 287 6.47 -8.26 -9.38
C GLN A 287 6.70 -7.08 -8.42
N ALA A 288 6.89 -5.86 -8.94
CA ALA A 288 7.06 -4.65 -8.14
C ALA A 288 5.74 -3.89 -7.84
N LEU A 289 4.71 -4.04 -8.69
CA LEU A 289 3.38 -3.44 -8.51
C LEU A 289 2.42 -4.34 -7.72
N PRO A 290 1.38 -3.85 -7.02
CA PRO A 290 0.39 -4.69 -6.33
C PRO A 290 -0.14 -5.87 -7.18
N SER A 291 -0.48 -7.00 -6.56
CA SER A 291 -0.95 -8.23 -7.27
C SER A 291 -2.19 -8.02 -8.15
N THR A 292 -2.94 -6.95 -7.86
CA THR A 292 -4.15 -6.53 -8.55
C THR A 292 -3.84 -5.63 -9.77
N SER A 293 -2.58 -5.22 -9.94
CA SER A 293 -2.13 -4.42 -11.07
C SER A 293 -2.04 -5.26 -12.34
N SER A 294 -2.34 -4.62 -13.46
CA SER A 294 -2.18 -5.20 -14.79
C SER A 294 -1.38 -4.29 -15.70
N VAL A 295 -0.60 -4.90 -16.59
CA VAL A 295 0.05 -4.19 -17.71
C VAL A 295 -0.68 -4.57 -18.98
N VAL A 296 -1.11 -3.59 -19.76
CA VAL A 296 -1.85 -3.84 -21.00
C VAL A 296 -0.95 -3.57 -22.21
N LEU A 297 -0.85 -4.53 -23.13
CA LEU A 297 -0.24 -4.32 -24.45
C LEU A 297 -1.33 -4.16 -25.48
N THR A 298 -1.43 -2.98 -26.12
CA THR A 298 -2.52 -2.67 -27.05
C THR A 298 -2.03 -1.84 -28.23
N SER A 299 -2.92 -1.53 -29.19
CA SER A 299 -2.62 -0.66 -30.35
C SER A 299 -3.02 0.79 -30.06
N ALA A 300 -2.55 1.73 -30.88
CA ALA A 300 -2.98 3.12 -30.76
C ALA A 300 -4.51 3.23 -30.93
N SER A 301 -5.09 2.52 -31.90
CA SER A 301 -6.53 2.52 -32.20
C SER A 301 -7.41 1.95 -31.09
N ALA A 302 -6.88 1.01 -30.30
CA ALA A 302 -7.65 0.34 -29.24
C ALA A 302 -7.40 0.90 -27.84
N LEU A 303 -6.52 1.90 -27.73
CA LEU A 303 -6.16 2.57 -26.48
C LEU A 303 -7.39 3.12 -25.74
N ALA A 304 -8.40 3.60 -26.47
CA ALA A 304 -9.64 4.11 -25.89
C ALA A 304 -10.43 3.03 -25.12
N SER A 305 -10.39 1.77 -25.56
CA SER A 305 -11.11 0.67 -24.91
C SER A 305 -10.51 0.31 -23.54
N GLU A 306 -9.25 0.69 -23.30
CA GLU A 306 -8.56 0.41 -22.05
C GLU A 306 -9.02 1.29 -20.86
N ILE A 307 -10.00 2.19 -21.07
CA ILE A 307 -10.62 2.97 -20.00
C ILE A 307 -11.32 2.06 -18.98
N VAL A 308 -11.99 0.99 -19.44
CA VAL A 308 -12.78 0.07 -18.61
C VAL A 308 -12.06 -1.27 -18.53
N SER A 309 -11.94 -1.85 -17.34
CA SER A 309 -11.07 -3.01 -17.09
C SER A 309 -11.61 -4.31 -17.70
N GLY A 310 -12.92 -4.40 -17.96
CA GLY A 310 -13.55 -5.55 -18.61
C GLY A 310 -13.38 -5.65 -20.13
N HIS A 311 -12.83 -4.63 -20.80
CA HIS A 311 -12.93 -4.46 -22.26
C HIS A 311 -11.56 -4.20 -22.95
N SER A 312 -10.51 -4.92 -22.54
CA SER A 312 -9.21 -4.85 -23.24
C SER A 312 -9.27 -5.54 -24.60
N ALA A 313 -8.91 -4.81 -25.65
CA ALA A 313 -8.71 -5.36 -26.99
C ALA A 313 -7.27 -5.87 -27.19
N GLY A 314 -6.38 -5.56 -26.25
CA GLY A 314 -4.98 -5.98 -26.22
C GLY A 314 -4.72 -7.26 -25.42
N THR A 315 -3.46 -7.49 -25.09
CA THR A 315 -3.04 -8.54 -24.15
C THR A 315 -2.94 -7.96 -22.74
N VAL A 316 -3.66 -8.55 -21.79
CA VAL A 316 -3.59 -8.17 -20.38
C VAL A 316 -2.58 -9.07 -19.66
N CYS A 317 -1.48 -8.49 -19.21
CA CYS A 317 -0.48 -9.15 -18.38
C CYS A 317 -0.80 -8.95 -16.90
N ILE A 318 -0.86 -10.03 -16.12
CA ILE A 318 -1.09 -10.02 -14.67
C ILE A 318 0.02 -10.80 -13.95
N ARG A 319 0.20 -10.52 -12.65
CA ARG A 319 1.16 -11.24 -11.82
C ARG A 319 0.83 -12.74 -11.67
N GLY A 320 -0.44 -13.05 -11.36
CA GLY A 320 -0.91 -14.42 -11.08
C GLY A 320 -0.61 -14.94 -9.66
N GLY A 321 -1.31 -16.02 -9.26
CA GLY A 321 -1.27 -16.66 -7.93
C GLY A 321 -2.65 -16.75 -7.26
N ASP A 322 -2.84 -17.69 -6.30
CA ASP A 322 -4.13 -18.00 -5.65
C ASP A 322 -4.77 -16.80 -4.92
N ASN A 323 -5.68 -16.12 -5.63
CA ASN A 323 -6.95 -15.55 -5.16
C ASN A 323 -7.49 -14.67 -6.30
N VAL A 324 -8.33 -15.25 -7.16
CA VAL A 324 -9.05 -14.47 -8.18
C VAL A 324 -10.53 -14.82 -8.06
N ASP A 325 -11.19 -14.21 -7.08
CA ASP A 325 -12.63 -13.92 -7.07
C ASP A 325 -12.94 -13.04 -5.85
N ALA A 326 -12.47 -11.80 -5.90
CA ALA A 326 -13.02 -10.70 -5.11
C ALA A 326 -13.05 -9.45 -5.99
N PRO A 327 -14.20 -8.78 -6.19
CA PRO A 327 -14.23 -7.52 -6.90
C PRO A 327 -13.46 -6.49 -6.07
N LEU A 328 -12.30 -6.07 -6.59
CA LEU A 328 -11.36 -5.20 -5.90
C LEU A 328 -11.68 -3.74 -6.17
N HIS A 329 -12.09 -3.04 -5.12
CA HIS A 329 -12.11 -1.58 -5.09
C HIS A 329 -10.68 -1.06 -4.90
N PHE A 330 -10.21 -0.19 -5.80
CA PHE A 330 -8.93 0.51 -5.68
C PHE A 330 -9.15 1.96 -5.19
N CYS A 331 -8.56 2.32 -4.05
CA CYS A 331 -8.33 3.72 -3.70
C CYS A 331 -6.93 4.12 -4.18
N SER A 332 -6.83 4.93 -5.25
CA SER A 332 -5.53 5.45 -5.71
C SER A 332 -5.07 6.61 -4.82
N GLY A 333 -3.84 6.52 -4.33
CA GLY A 333 -3.23 7.44 -3.38
C GLY A 333 -3.08 6.75 -2.03
N LYS A 334 -1.85 6.74 -1.49
CA LYS A 334 -1.61 6.19 -0.15
C LYS A 334 -2.58 6.86 0.83
N LYS A 335 -3.28 6.05 1.61
CA LYS A 335 -4.16 6.55 2.67
C LYS A 335 -3.30 7.21 3.74
N LYS A 336 -3.69 8.41 4.12
CA LYS A 336 -2.96 9.23 5.08
C LYS A 336 -3.28 8.75 6.49
N VAL A 337 -2.24 8.47 7.26
CA VAL A 337 -2.33 8.00 8.64
C VAL A 337 -1.79 9.06 9.59
N GLY A 338 -2.56 9.35 10.62
CA GLY A 338 -2.17 10.16 11.77
C GLY A 338 -2.00 9.29 13.00
N LEU A 339 -0.86 9.42 13.69
CA LEU A 339 -0.54 8.66 14.89
C LEU A 339 -0.44 9.59 16.11
N MET A 340 -1.34 9.41 17.07
CA MET A 340 -1.32 10.11 18.35
C MET A 340 -0.64 9.24 19.41
N GLY A 341 0.28 9.80 20.20
CA GLY A 341 1.00 9.03 21.22
C GLY A 341 2.18 8.21 20.67
N ALA A 342 2.79 8.68 19.59
CA ALA A 342 3.79 7.94 18.80
C ALA A 342 5.11 7.61 19.52
N ARG A 343 5.36 8.18 20.71
CA ARG A 343 6.62 8.03 21.47
C ARG A 343 6.79 6.65 22.12
N GLY A 344 5.69 6.01 22.54
CA GLY A 344 5.74 4.75 23.29
C GLY A 344 6.34 3.60 22.45
N TYR A 345 6.65 2.47 23.09
CA TYR A 345 7.18 1.31 22.36
C TYR A 345 6.25 0.83 21.25
N VAL A 346 4.94 0.74 21.52
CA VAL A 346 3.93 0.41 20.49
C VAL A 346 3.89 1.47 19.39
N GLY A 347 3.97 2.76 19.73
CA GLY A 347 4.00 3.85 18.75
C GLY A 347 5.21 3.74 17.81
N ARG A 348 6.38 3.38 18.34
CA ARG A 348 7.59 3.12 17.53
C ARG A 348 7.41 1.94 16.59
N GLU A 349 6.85 0.83 17.05
CA GLU A 349 6.56 -0.31 16.16
C GLU A 349 5.52 0.04 15.10
N LEU A 350 4.49 0.82 15.43
CA LEU A 350 3.52 1.32 14.46
C LEU A 350 4.17 2.18 13.38
N ILE A 351 5.08 3.08 13.74
CA ILE A 351 5.85 3.87 12.76
C ILE A 351 6.63 2.94 11.81
N ARG A 352 7.25 1.88 12.32
CA ARG A 352 8.00 0.91 11.49
C ARG A 352 7.09 0.12 10.57
N VAL A 353 5.98 -0.40 11.08
CA VAL A 353 4.99 -1.15 10.29
C VAL A 353 4.38 -0.25 9.21
N LEU A 354 4.01 0.99 9.54
CA LEU A 354 3.54 1.99 8.58
C LEU A 354 4.61 2.34 7.54
N GLY A 355 5.87 2.48 7.96
CA GLY A 355 6.99 2.74 7.07
C GLY A 355 7.26 1.60 6.08
N GLY A 356 6.85 0.36 6.39
CA GLY A 356 6.88 -0.77 5.45
C GLY A 356 5.70 -0.82 4.48
N HIS A 357 4.59 -0.15 4.81
CA HIS A 357 3.30 -0.34 4.15
C HIS A 357 3.25 0.32 2.75
N PRO A 358 2.81 -0.41 1.70
CA PRO A 358 2.75 0.13 0.34
C PRO A 358 1.63 1.16 0.13
N GLU A 359 0.48 0.97 0.80
CA GLU A 359 -0.74 1.76 0.57
C GLU A 359 -1.06 2.79 1.67
N LEU A 360 -0.21 2.91 2.70
CA LEU A 360 -0.41 3.85 3.81
C LEU A 360 0.77 4.81 3.88
N ASP A 361 0.50 6.06 4.24
CA ASP A 361 1.53 7.08 4.45
C ASP A 361 1.34 7.73 5.81
N LEU A 362 2.37 7.68 6.65
CA LEU A 362 2.35 8.38 7.94
C LEU A 362 2.61 9.86 7.69
N VAL A 363 1.57 10.68 7.84
CA VAL A 363 1.65 12.14 7.58
C VAL A 363 1.64 12.99 8.84
N VAL A 364 1.20 12.41 9.97
CA VAL A 364 1.21 13.08 11.27
C VAL A 364 1.68 12.09 12.34
N ALA A 365 2.63 12.51 13.16
CA ALA A 365 2.97 11.81 14.41
C ALA A 365 3.00 12.84 15.55
N SER A 366 2.18 12.66 16.58
CA SER A 366 2.13 13.56 17.72
C SER A 366 2.89 13.02 18.93
N SER A 367 3.72 13.88 19.52
CA SER A 367 4.40 13.67 20.78
C SER A 367 4.84 14.99 21.38
N ARG A 368 4.23 15.38 22.51
CA ARG A 368 4.61 16.61 23.26
C ARG A 368 6.08 16.62 23.69
N ALA A 369 6.68 15.45 23.92
CA ALA A 369 8.06 15.33 24.39
C ALA A 369 9.11 15.32 23.26
N LEU A 370 8.70 15.05 22.01
CA LEU A 370 9.62 14.90 20.88
C LEU A 370 9.39 15.94 19.78
N VAL A 371 8.59 16.99 20.04
CA VAL A 371 8.23 18.02 19.06
C VAL A 371 9.47 18.52 18.30
N GLY A 372 9.39 18.53 16.97
CA GLY A 372 10.47 18.95 16.09
C GLY A 372 11.56 17.91 15.81
N GLN A 373 11.62 16.81 16.55
CA GLN A 373 12.52 15.70 16.23
C GLN A 373 11.97 14.89 15.05
N LYS A 374 12.87 14.38 14.20
CA LYS A 374 12.46 13.58 13.04
C LYS A 374 11.88 12.23 13.48
N VAL A 375 10.76 11.86 12.88
CA VAL A 375 10.10 10.58 13.14
C VAL A 375 10.98 9.42 12.70
N LEU A 376 11.70 9.59 11.59
CA LEU A 376 12.63 8.59 11.05
C LEU A 376 13.78 8.27 12.03
N ASP A 377 14.31 9.27 12.73
CA ASP A 377 15.38 9.09 13.72
C ASP A 377 14.91 8.21 14.89
N LEU A 378 13.68 8.44 15.38
CA LEU A 378 13.09 7.60 16.42
C LEU A 378 12.83 6.18 15.90
N ALA A 379 12.34 6.03 14.67
CA ALA A 379 12.01 4.72 14.11
C ALA A 379 13.27 3.85 13.90
N THR A 380 14.39 4.46 13.50
CA THR A 380 15.65 3.78 13.19
C THR A 380 16.55 3.58 14.41
N ALA A 381 16.40 4.39 15.46
CA ALA A 381 17.10 4.17 16.72
C ALA A 381 16.60 2.90 17.45
N PRO A 382 17.42 2.29 18.32
CA PRO A 382 16.94 1.25 19.23
C PRO A 382 15.97 1.86 20.27
N PRO A 383 15.01 1.09 20.78
CA PRO A 383 14.24 1.50 21.94
C PRO A 383 15.18 1.60 23.16
N LEU A 384 14.98 2.61 24.00
CA LEU A 384 15.78 2.80 25.21
C LEU A 384 15.00 2.34 26.44
N ASN A 385 15.69 1.72 27.40
CA ASN A 385 15.12 1.47 28.71
C ASN A 385 14.99 2.79 29.49
N PRO A 386 13.85 3.08 30.15
CA PRO A 386 13.61 4.38 30.76
C PRO A 386 14.46 4.65 32.02
N HIS A 387 14.97 3.63 32.70
CA HIS A 387 15.81 3.79 33.89
C HIS A 387 17.29 3.96 33.55
N THR A 388 17.78 3.21 32.56
CA THR A 388 19.21 3.18 32.22
C THR A 388 19.57 4.07 31.03
N ASN A 389 18.57 4.48 30.23
CA ASN A 389 18.73 5.15 28.94
C ASN A 389 19.64 4.39 27.95
N ARG A 390 19.83 3.08 28.16
CA ARG A 390 20.57 2.18 27.27
C ARG A 390 19.62 1.49 26.29
N PRO A 391 20.12 1.03 25.12
CA PRO A 391 19.33 0.20 24.21
C PRO A 391 18.73 -1.01 24.92
N ALA A 392 17.41 -1.12 24.89
CA ALA A 392 16.66 -2.22 25.50
C ALA A 392 16.69 -3.50 24.64
N THR A 393 16.89 -3.34 23.33
CA THR A 393 17.13 -4.42 22.37
C THR A 393 17.91 -3.86 21.17
N GLY A 394 18.32 -4.74 20.25
CA GLY A 394 19.00 -4.36 19.01
C GLY A 394 18.13 -3.54 18.05
N VAL A 395 18.75 -3.09 16.96
CA VAL A 395 18.06 -2.34 15.89
C VAL A 395 17.70 -3.30 14.75
N TYR A 396 16.45 -3.25 14.30
CA TYR A 396 16.01 -3.92 13.08
C TYR A 396 16.24 -2.99 11.90
N HIS A 397 17.14 -3.37 11.00
CA HIS A 397 17.45 -2.61 9.80
C HIS A 397 16.51 -3.04 8.66
N THR A 398 15.34 -2.42 8.61
CA THR A 398 14.44 -2.49 7.44
C THR A 398 14.32 -1.09 6.85
N PRO A 399 14.52 -0.89 5.54
CA PRO A 399 14.29 0.39 4.89
C PRO A 399 12.86 0.88 5.14
N LEU A 400 12.71 2.07 5.71
CA LEU A 400 11.41 2.68 6.01
C LEU A 400 11.07 3.72 4.94
N ARG A 401 9.90 3.58 4.32
CA ARG A 401 9.34 4.54 3.35
C ARG A 401 8.55 5.61 4.08
N LEU A 402 9.24 6.40 4.89
CA LEU A 402 8.69 7.57 5.61
C LEU A 402 9.22 8.85 4.97
N ASN A 403 8.44 9.93 5.04
CA ASN A 403 8.93 11.26 4.68
C ASN A 403 10.11 11.65 5.60
N PRO A 404 11.32 11.89 5.08
CA PRO A 404 12.51 12.21 5.89
C PRO A 404 12.42 13.55 6.62
N GLU A 405 11.48 14.41 6.23
CA GLU A 405 11.20 15.70 6.88
C GLU A 405 10.01 15.63 7.86
N LEU A 406 9.36 14.47 8.01
CA LEU A 406 8.31 14.31 9.00
C LEU A 406 8.89 14.42 10.40
N ALA A 407 8.48 15.46 11.12
CA ALA A 407 8.82 15.69 12.52
C ALA A 407 7.61 15.49 13.43
N PHE A 408 7.85 15.16 14.70
CA PHE A 408 6.77 15.09 15.68
C PHE A 408 6.14 16.46 15.89
N SER A 409 4.82 16.49 15.96
CA SER A 409 4.03 17.68 16.27
C SER A 409 3.51 17.64 17.72
N SER A 410 3.01 18.78 18.19
CA SER A 410 2.35 18.92 19.49
C SER A 410 0.82 18.74 19.41
N LEU A 411 0.30 18.23 18.29
CA LEU A 411 -1.13 18.15 18.02
C LEU A 411 -1.86 17.42 19.16
N ASP A 412 -2.91 18.02 19.70
CA ASP A 412 -3.75 17.42 20.74
C ASP A 412 -5.25 17.45 20.39
N GLU A 413 -6.10 17.05 21.34
CA GLU A 413 -7.54 16.96 21.11
C GLU A 413 -8.20 18.29 20.73
N LYS A 414 -7.68 19.41 21.23
CA LYS A 414 -8.22 20.75 20.93
C LYS A 414 -7.82 21.19 19.55
N ASP A 415 -6.56 20.91 19.18
CA ASP A 415 -6.05 21.23 17.86
C ASP A 415 -6.74 20.37 16.78
N LEU A 416 -6.95 19.07 17.03
CA LEU A 416 -7.57 18.15 16.07
C LEU A 416 -8.92 18.62 15.54
N ALA A 417 -9.76 19.21 16.40
CA ALA A 417 -11.08 19.70 16.01
C ALA A 417 -11.03 20.87 15.00
N THR A 418 -9.87 21.53 14.84
CA THR A 418 -9.73 22.75 14.03
C THR A 418 -8.60 22.68 13.00
N ALA A 419 -7.66 21.76 13.16
CA ALA A 419 -6.49 21.64 12.30
C ALA A 419 -6.89 21.14 10.90
N PRO A 420 -6.53 21.84 9.81
CA PRO A 420 -6.84 21.40 8.44
C PRO A 420 -6.34 19.99 8.13
N ILE A 421 -5.17 19.63 8.65
CA ILE A 421 -4.58 18.29 8.48
C ILE A 421 -5.46 17.18 9.06
N ALA A 422 -6.30 17.48 10.05
CA ALA A 422 -7.15 16.49 10.69
C ALA A 422 -8.27 15.97 9.79
N ARG A 423 -8.72 16.81 8.83
CA ARG A 423 -9.69 16.44 7.80
C ARG A 423 -9.06 15.66 6.66
N ASP A 424 -7.78 15.92 6.39
CA ASP A 424 -7.04 15.28 5.31
C ASP A 424 -6.52 13.88 5.68
N VAL A 425 -6.62 13.45 6.94
CA VAL A 425 -6.16 12.13 7.41
C VAL A 425 -7.27 11.10 7.30
N ASP A 426 -7.03 10.02 6.57
CA ASP A 426 -7.98 8.91 6.37
C ASP A 426 -8.09 8.01 7.61
N VAL A 427 -6.98 7.79 8.31
CA VAL A 427 -6.88 6.88 9.46
C VAL A 427 -6.19 7.54 10.65
N TRP A 428 -6.85 7.58 11.79
CA TRP A 428 -6.26 7.98 13.06
C TRP A 428 -5.99 6.78 13.96
N VAL A 429 -4.75 6.64 14.41
CA VAL A 429 -4.37 5.66 15.41
C VAL A 429 -4.11 6.37 16.73
N LEU A 430 -4.90 6.05 17.74
CA LEU A 430 -4.81 6.63 19.08
C LEU A 430 -4.01 5.68 19.99
N ALA A 431 -2.68 5.83 19.95
CA ALA A 431 -1.75 5.12 20.85
C ALA A 431 -1.59 5.88 22.19
N LEU A 432 -2.73 6.19 22.82
CA LEU A 432 -2.81 7.05 24.00
C LEU A 432 -2.93 6.23 25.30
N PRO A 433 -2.62 6.83 26.47
CA PRO A 433 -2.96 6.24 27.75
C PRO A 433 -4.47 6.03 27.91
N ASN A 434 -4.87 5.05 28.74
CA ASN A 434 -6.27 4.86 29.11
C ASN A 434 -6.88 6.13 29.71
N GLY A 435 -8.15 6.38 29.40
CA GLY A 435 -8.95 7.54 29.81
C GLY A 435 -8.88 8.71 28.83
N MET A 436 -8.05 8.63 27.78
CA MET A 436 -7.84 9.73 26.84
C MET A 436 -8.55 9.54 25.50
N CYS A 437 -8.79 8.29 25.06
CA CYS A 437 -9.27 8.01 23.70
C CYS A 437 -10.57 8.75 23.39
N GLN A 438 -11.51 8.79 24.34
CA GLN A 438 -12.82 9.40 24.13
C GLN A 438 -12.73 10.88 23.73
N GLN A 439 -11.80 11.64 24.32
CA GLN A 439 -11.64 13.07 24.04
C GLN A 439 -11.17 13.31 22.60
N TYR A 440 -10.18 12.52 22.17
CA TYR A 440 -9.64 12.59 20.82
C TYR A 440 -10.63 12.07 19.77
N ALA A 441 -11.31 10.95 20.04
CA ALA A 441 -12.35 10.43 19.16
C ALA A 441 -13.49 11.44 18.98
N THR A 442 -13.93 12.09 20.07
CA THR A 442 -14.97 13.13 20.00
C THR A 442 -14.52 14.35 19.17
N ALA A 443 -13.25 14.77 19.30
CA ALA A 443 -12.70 15.85 18.49
C ALA A 443 -12.65 15.50 17.00
N LEU A 444 -12.33 14.25 16.66
CA LEU A 444 -12.33 13.74 15.28
C LEU A 444 -13.77 13.59 14.73
N ASP A 445 -14.70 13.09 15.54
CA ASP A 445 -16.12 12.98 15.19
C ASP A 445 -16.71 14.36 14.84
N ALA A 446 -16.31 15.41 15.56
CA ALA A 446 -16.77 16.78 15.33
C ALA A 446 -16.35 17.36 13.96
N LEU A 447 -15.37 16.75 13.27
CA LEU A 447 -15.00 17.14 11.91
C LEU A 447 -16.03 16.69 10.87
N HIS A 448 -16.89 15.72 11.20
CA HIS A 448 -17.90 15.14 10.31
C HIS A 448 -17.32 14.54 9.01
N GLU A 449 -16.08 14.04 9.06
CA GLU A 449 -15.43 13.45 7.89
C GLU A 449 -15.98 12.04 7.59
N PRO A 450 -16.60 11.84 6.41
CA PRO A 450 -17.16 10.54 6.07
C PRO A 450 -16.04 9.54 5.83
N ASN A 451 -16.17 8.33 6.39
CA ASN A 451 -15.25 7.20 6.23
C ASN A 451 -13.88 7.34 6.93
N GLN A 452 -13.67 8.35 7.79
CA GLN A 452 -12.45 8.43 8.59
C GLN A 452 -12.41 7.29 9.62
N VAL A 453 -11.36 6.46 9.55
CA VAL A 453 -11.16 5.33 10.45
C VAL A 453 -10.41 5.80 11.69
N VAL A 454 -10.88 5.41 12.88
CA VAL A 454 -10.23 5.70 14.16
C VAL A 454 -10.02 4.39 14.89
N ILE A 455 -8.76 4.12 15.24
CA ILE A 455 -8.32 2.93 15.97
C ILE A 455 -7.91 3.37 17.38
N ASP A 456 -8.57 2.81 18.39
CA ASP A 456 -8.19 2.94 19.80
C ASP A 456 -7.26 1.78 20.21
N LEU A 457 -6.05 2.07 20.68
CA LEU A 457 -5.16 1.04 21.26
C LEU A 457 -5.31 0.90 22.78
N SER A 458 -5.96 1.85 23.42
CA SER A 458 -6.22 1.84 24.86
C SER A 458 -7.33 0.84 25.22
N ALA A 459 -7.68 0.76 26.50
CA ALA A 459 -8.80 -0.06 26.96
C ALA A 459 -10.16 0.65 26.86
N ASP A 460 -10.20 1.93 26.50
CA ASP A 460 -11.36 2.81 26.67
C ASP A 460 -12.57 2.33 25.86
N GLN A 461 -12.34 1.88 24.63
CA GLN A 461 -13.43 1.49 23.71
C GLN A 461 -13.66 -0.03 23.62
N ARG A 462 -12.87 -0.85 24.30
CA ARG A 462 -12.92 -2.32 24.19
C ARG A 462 -14.21 -2.96 24.70
N PHE A 463 -15.03 -2.19 25.42
CA PHE A 463 -16.33 -2.59 25.96
C PHE A 463 -17.49 -1.83 25.30
N ASN A 464 -17.20 -0.95 24.36
CA ASN A 464 -18.18 -0.10 23.71
C ASN A 464 -18.78 -0.80 22.49
N LYS A 465 -20.09 -1.07 22.51
CA LYS A 465 -20.81 -1.71 21.41
C LYS A 465 -20.85 -0.89 20.11
N GLN A 466 -20.56 0.41 20.18
CA GLN A 466 -20.46 1.28 19.01
C GLN A 466 -19.11 1.15 18.28
N TRP A 467 -18.13 0.51 18.92
CA TRP A 467 -16.82 0.24 18.36
C TRP A 467 -16.72 -1.23 17.99
N VAL A 468 -16.14 -1.52 16.82
CA VAL A 468 -15.85 -2.90 16.42
C VAL A 468 -14.62 -3.37 17.16
N TYR A 469 -14.75 -4.48 17.89
CA TYR A 469 -13.61 -5.08 18.58
C TYR A 469 -12.69 -5.79 17.58
N GLY A 470 -11.45 -5.33 17.48
CA GLY A 470 -10.53 -5.64 16.39
C GLY A 470 -9.73 -6.93 16.56
N LEU A 471 -10.41 -8.07 16.74
CA LEU A 471 -9.81 -9.41 16.72
C LEU A 471 -10.36 -10.22 15.52
N PRO A 472 -9.77 -10.08 14.31
CA PRO A 472 -10.27 -10.69 13.07
C PRO A 472 -10.46 -12.20 13.15
N GLU A 473 -9.60 -12.89 13.90
CA GLU A 473 -9.61 -14.34 14.10
C GLU A 473 -10.85 -14.83 14.87
N THR A 474 -11.62 -13.94 15.48
CA THR A 474 -12.91 -14.29 16.09
C THR A 474 -13.95 -14.48 14.99
N PRO A 475 -14.67 -15.62 14.93
CA PRO A 475 -15.65 -15.90 13.89
C PRO A 475 -16.63 -14.74 13.66
N GLY A 476 -16.75 -14.30 12.40
CA GLY A 476 -17.61 -13.20 11.97
C GLY A 476 -17.11 -11.78 12.27
N THR A 477 -15.97 -11.61 12.97
CA THR A 477 -15.42 -10.29 13.29
C THR A 477 -14.73 -9.65 12.09
N ARG A 478 -14.06 -10.44 11.25
CA ARG A 478 -13.44 -9.97 10.00
C ARG A 478 -14.43 -9.24 9.09
N ASP A 479 -15.66 -9.74 8.97
CA ASP A 479 -16.69 -9.09 8.16
C ASP A 479 -17.18 -7.78 8.78
N LYS A 480 -17.29 -7.72 10.12
CA LYS A 480 -17.64 -6.49 10.84
C LYS A 480 -16.57 -5.42 10.72
N LEU A 481 -15.31 -5.82 10.56
CA LEU A 481 -14.20 -4.89 10.40
C LEU A 481 -14.17 -4.26 9.01
N ARG A 482 -14.70 -4.92 7.96
CA ARG A 482 -14.75 -4.35 6.61
C ARG A 482 -15.59 -3.07 6.59
N GLY A 483 -14.96 -1.94 6.28
CA GLY A 483 -15.60 -0.62 6.30
C GLY A 483 -15.88 -0.05 7.70
N ALA A 484 -15.36 -0.66 8.77
CA ALA A 484 -15.53 -0.13 10.12
C ALA A 484 -14.75 1.18 10.31
N THR A 485 -15.39 2.19 10.88
CA THR A 485 -14.77 3.50 11.13
C THR A 485 -14.32 3.68 12.57
N ARG A 486 -14.86 2.92 13.53
CA ARG A 486 -14.52 3.01 14.95
C ARG A 486 -14.13 1.63 15.44
N ILE A 487 -12.84 1.42 15.70
CA ILE A 487 -12.26 0.10 15.99
C ILE A 487 -11.48 0.15 17.30
N SER A 488 -11.81 -0.73 18.24
CA SER A 488 -11.05 -0.89 19.48
C SER A 488 -10.10 -2.07 19.32
N ASN A 489 -8.80 -1.82 19.37
CA ASN A 489 -7.80 -2.86 19.26
C ASN A 489 -7.71 -3.65 20.58
N PRO A 490 -7.63 -5.00 20.53
CA PRO A 490 -7.50 -5.81 21.73
C PRO A 490 -6.17 -5.53 22.44
N GLY A 491 -6.15 -5.78 23.75
CA GLY A 491 -4.94 -5.73 24.56
C GLY A 491 -4.05 -6.94 24.31
N CYS A 492 -2.74 -6.78 24.50
CA CYS A 492 -1.76 -7.81 24.14
C CYS A 492 -2.04 -9.18 24.79
N TYR A 493 -2.25 -9.22 26.12
CA TYR A 493 -2.62 -10.47 26.78
C TYR A 493 -4.00 -10.97 26.35
N ALA A 494 -4.95 -10.07 26.10
CA ALA A 494 -6.29 -10.43 25.67
C ALA A 494 -6.27 -11.08 24.27
N THR A 495 -5.45 -10.59 23.35
CA THR A 495 -5.24 -11.21 22.03
C THR A 495 -4.81 -12.67 22.18
N GLY A 496 -3.72 -12.94 22.90
CA GLY A 496 -3.22 -14.30 23.07
C GLY A 496 -4.19 -15.20 23.86
N ALA A 497 -4.84 -14.66 24.90
CA ALA A 497 -5.80 -15.39 25.72
C ALA A 497 -7.02 -15.83 24.91
N GLN A 498 -7.63 -14.91 24.15
CA GLN A 498 -8.78 -15.23 23.32
C GLN A 498 -8.42 -16.25 22.24
N LEU A 499 -7.29 -16.07 21.53
CA LEU A 499 -6.83 -17.05 20.54
C LEU A 499 -6.61 -18.44 21.17
N GLY A 500 -6.14 -18.47 22.41
CA GLY A 500 -6.00 -19.71 23.18
C GLY A 500 -7.32 -20.33 23.61
N VAL A 501 -8.36 -19.56 23.91
CA VAL A 501 -9.65 -20.10 24.42
C VAL A 501 -10.64 -20.41 23.30
N LEU A 502 -10.68 -19.61 22.23
CA LEU A 502 -11.73 -19.61 21.20
C LEU A 502 -12.08 -21.01 20.65
N PRO A 503 -11.12 -21.86 20.22
CA PRO A 503 -11.45 -23.16 19.65
C PRO A 503 -12.08 -24.12 20.67
N LEU A 504 -11.72 -24.00 21.95
CA LEU A 504 -12.23 -24.85 23.02
C LEU A 504 -13.51 -24.31 23.67
N LEU A 505 -13.89 -23.05 23.42
CA LEU A 505 -15.02 -22.38 24.06
C LEU A 505 -16.32 -23.23 24.06
N PRO A 506 -16.71 -23.93 22.98
CA PRO A 506 -17.91 -24.77 22.97
C PRO A 506 -17.84 -26.02 23.87
N TYR A 507 -16.65 -26.40 24.31
CA TYR A 507 -16.38 -27.63 25.08
C TYR A 507 -16.14 -27.37 26.56
N LEU A 508 -16.12 -26.09 26.99
CA LEU A 508 -15.76 -25.73 28.36
C LEU A 508 -16.90 -25.94 29.35
N ASP A 509 -16.53 -26.38 30.56
CA ASP A 509 -17.39 -26.25 31.72
C ASP A 509 -17.40 -24.78 32.17
N THR A 510 -18.46 -24.06 31.81
CA THR A 510 -18.60 -22.63 32.12
C THR A 510 -18.75 -22.33 33.62
N SER A 511 -18.96 -23.33 34.48
CA SER A 511 -18.95 -23.15 35.94
C SER A 511 -17.54 -22.95 36.50
N VAL A 512 -16.51 -23.43 35.78
CA VAL A 512 -15.09 -23.30 36.13
C VAL A 512 -14.42 -22.39 35.10
N PRO A 513 -14.05 -21.15 35.48
CA PRO A 513 -13.43 -20.21 34.55
C PRO A 513 -12.06 -20.74 34.07
N PRO A 514 -11.70 -20.55 32.79
CA PRO A 514 -10.33 -20.77 32.35
C PRO A 514 -9.34 -19.94 33.16
N HIS A 515 -8.26 -20.59 33.59
CA HIS A 515 -7.14 -19.96 34.29
C HIS A 515 -6.04 -19.62 33.31
N ILE A 516 -5.59 -18.37 33.32
CA ILE A 516 -4.63 -17.84 32.36
C ILE A 516 -3.47 -17.23 33.14
N PHE A 517 -2.32 -17.89 33.07
CA PHE A 517 -1.06 -17.38 33.61
C PHE A 517 -0.28 -16.71 32.48
N GLY A 518 0.02 -15.42 32.62
CA GLY A 518 0.68 -14.65 31.57
C GLY A 518 2.01 -14.05 32.02
N VAL A 519 3.02 -14.11 31.17
CA VAL A 519 4.33 -13.48 31.39
C VAL A 519 4.68 -12.62 30.19
N SER A 520 4.89 -11.32 30.37
CA SER A 520 5.34 -10.42 29.29
C SER A 520 6.79 -9.99 29.50
N GLY A 521 7.42 -9.58 28.40
CA GLY A 521 8.60 -8.74 28.47
C GLY A 521 8.27 -7.37 29.05
N TYR A 522 9.29 -6.70 29.57
CA TYR A 522 9.11 -5.45 30.31
C TYR A 522 8.69 -4.24 29.44
N SER A 523 8.79 -4.35 28.11
CA SER A 523 8.23 -3.34 27.19
C SER A 523 6.71 -3.14 27.37
N GLY A 524 5.99 -4.14 27.89
CA GLY A 524 4.58 -4.04 28.23
C GLY A 524 4.26 -3.01 29.32
N ALA A 525 5.23 -2.66 30.17
CA ALA A 525 5.07 -1.61 31.18
C ALA A 525 5.26 -0.18 30.61
N GLY A 526 5.60 -0.07 29.32
CA GLY A 526 5.76 1.21 28.63
C GLY A 526 7.04 1.96 29.02
N THR A 527 7.06 3.27 28.73
CA THR A 527 8.25 4.13 28.86
C THR A 527 8.26 5.00 30.12
N GLY A 528 7.22 4.93 30.97
CA GLY A 528 7.20 5.59 32.27
C GLY A 528 7.99 4.77 33.30
N LEU A 529 8.66 5.43 34.25
CA LEU A 529 9.44 4.73 35.27
C LEU A 529 8.52 3.87 36.15
N SER A 530 8.82 2.57 36.22
CA SER A 530 8.15 1.62 37.11
C SER A 530 9.09 0.48 37.55
N PRO A 531 8.79 -0.24 38.64
CA PRO A 531 9.51 -1.47 38.96
C PRO A 531 9.43 -2.51 37.83
N ASN A 532 8.30 -2.52 37.10
CA ASN A 532 8.01 -3.49 36.04
C ASN A 532 8.79 -3.26 34.73
N ASN A 533 9.55 -2.16 34.61
CA ASN A 533 10.51 -1.93 33.52
C ASN A 533 11.90 -1.53 34.02
N ASN A 534 12.17 -1.75 35.30
CA ASN A 534 13.49 -1.56 35.87
C ASN A 534 14.30 -2.85 35.75
N GLU A 535 15.29 -2.86 34.87
CA GLU A 535 16.14 -4.04 34.63
C GLU A 535 16.86 -4.51 35.90
N ALA A 536 17.24 -3.61 36.81
CA ALA A 536 17.87 -3.99 38.06
C ALA A 536 16.91 -4.71 39.01
N VAL A 537 15.62 -4.36 38.99
CA VAL A 537 14.58 -5.03 39.80
C VAL A 537 14.18 -6.37 39.16
N LEU A 538 14.20 -6.42 37.82
CA LEU A 538 13.84 -7.61 37.06
C LEU A 538 14.98 -8.64 37.01
N HIS A 539 16.24 -8.25 37.21
CA HIS A 539 17.37 -9.19 37.19
C HIS A 539 17.12 -10.41 38.11
N ASP A 540 17.18 -11.62 37.54
CA ASP A 540 16.86 -12.90 38.19
C ASP A 540 15.48 -12.95 38.88
N ASN A 541 14.50 -12.20 38.37
CA ASN A 541 13.21 -12.02 39.00
C ASN A 541 12.02 -12.16 38.03
N LEU A 542 10.85 -12.45 38.59
CA LEU A 542 9.56 -12.51 37.90
C LEU A 542 8.51 -11.83 38.79
N ILE A 543 7.92 -10.72 38.31
CA ILE A 543 7.07 -9.88 39.16
C ILE A 543 5.61 -10.06 38.78
N ALA A 544 4.80 -10.57 39.71
CA ALA A 544 3.35 -10.56 39.61
C ALA A 544 2.79 -9.15 39.82
N TYR A 545 1.74 -8.78 39.09
CA TYR A 545 1.04 -7.51 39.32
C TYR A 545 -0.44 -7.63 39.00
N LYS A 546 -1.29 -6.95 39.77
CA LYS A 546 -2.74 -6.86 39.52
C LYS A 546 -3.38 -8.21 39.12
N SER A 547 -3.09 -9.27 39.87
CA SER A 547 -3.51 -10.66 39.57
C SER A 547 -5.01 -10.94 39.71
N VAL A 548 -5.80 -9.91 40.05
CA VAL A 548 -7.27 -9.92 40.08
C VAL A 548 -7.75 -8.56 39.59
N GLU A 549 -8.96 -8.52 39.00
CA GLU A 549 -9.58 -7.31 38.45
C GLU A 549 -8.75 -6.63 37.35
N HIS A 550 -7.81 -7.36 36.76
CA HIS A 550 -6.99 -6.86 35.65
C HIS A 550 -7.89 -6.50 34.45
N ILE A 551 -7.53 -5.46 33.70
CA ILE A 551 -8.35 -5.03 32.56
C ILE A 551 -8.49 -6.14 31.50
N HIS A 552 -7.40 -6.85 31.19
CA HIS A 552 -7.44 -8.01 30.29
C HIS A 552 -8.33 -9.16 30.80
N GLU A 553 -8.45 -9.36 32.12
CA GLU A 553 -9.38 -10.36 32.68
C GLU A 553 -10.83 -10.01 32.32
N LYS A 554 -11.20 -8.74 32.53
CA LYS A 554 -12.52 -8.19 32.22
C LYS A 554 -12.78 -8.19 30.72
N GLU A 555 -11.79 -7.79 29.92
CA GLU A 555 -11.84 -7.74 28.46
C GLU A 555 -12.07 -9.12 27.85
N VAL A 556 -11.23 -10.10 28.17
CA VAL A 556 -11.37 -11.47 27.67
C VAL A 556 -12.71 -12.05 28.11
N SER A 557 -13.09 -11.84 29.37
CA SER A 557 -14.37 -12.35 29.88
C SER A 557 -15.57 -11.76 29.13
N HIS A 558 -15.53 -10.46 28.85
CA HIS A 558 -16.59 -9.76 28.13
C HIS A 558 -16.70 -10.25 26.68
N GLN A 559 -15.58 -10.36 25.98
CA GLN A 559 -15.55 -10.68 24.55
C GLN A 559 -15.86 -12.14 24.26
N LEU A 560 -15.47 -13.06 25.14
CA LEU A 560 -15.81 -14.48 25.01
C LEU A 560 -17.19 -14.84 25.57
N GLY A 561 -17.80 -13.95 26.36
CA GLY A 561 -19.06 -14.23 27.06
C GLY A 561 -18.94 -15.28 28.18
N THR A 562 -17.72 -15.65 28.57
CA THR A 562 -17.43 -16.57 29.67
C THR A 562 -16.37 -15.96 30.60
N ARG A 563 -16.47 -16.20 31.91
CA ARG A 563 -15.49 -15.66 32.86
C ARG A 563 -14.13 -16.33 32.67
N VAL A 564 -13.05 -15.57 32.79
CA VAL A 564 -11.68 -16.09 32.90
C VAL A 564 -11.02 -15.55 34.17
N ALA A 565 -10.01 -16.25 34.69
CA ALA A 565 -9.15 -15.79 35.78
C ALA A 565 -7.74 -15.54 35.21
N PHE A 566 -7.20 -14.33 35.39
CA PHE A 566 -5.94 -13.93 34.75
C PHE A 566 -4.89 -13.43 35.74
N MET A 567 -3.69 -14.02 35.67
CA MET A 567 -2.56 -13.67 36.53
C MET A 567 -1.35 -13.17 35.70
N PRO A 568 -1.19 -11.85 35.50
CA PRO A 568 -0.09 -11.30 34.75
C PRO A 568 1.19 -11.17 35.58
N HIS A 569 2.31 -11.43 34.90
CA HIS A 569 3.66 -11.29 35.40
C HIS A 569 4.54 -10.60 34.35
N VAL A 570 5.60 -9.95 34.80
CA VAL A 570 6.61 -9.35 33.93
C VAL A 570 7.98 -9.97 34.21
N ALA A 571 8.70 -10.24 33.13
CA ALA A 571 10.00 -10.89 33.14
C ALA A 571 11.10 -9.99 32.55
N PRO A 572 12.37 -10.39 32.64
CA PRO A 572 13.50 -9.50 32.36
C PRO A 572 13.79 -9.28 30.87
N TRP A 573 13.17 -10.06 29.97
CA TRP A 573 13.33 -9.85 28.52
C TRP A 573 12.52 -8.63 28.05
N PHE A 574 12.96 -8.00 26.95
CA PHE A 574 12.33 -6.78 26.47
C PHE A 574 10.91 -6.99 25.91
N GLN A 575 10.72 -7.92 24.96
CA GLN A 575 9.44 -8.12 24.28
C GLN A 575 9.10 -9.61 24.07
N GLY A 576 7.81 -9.88 23.91
CA GLY A 576 7.21 -11.20 23.83
C GLY A 576 6.34 -11.52 25.05
N ILE A 577 5.26 -12.28 24.84
CA ILE A 577 4.36 -12.81 25.86
C ILE A 577 4.35 -14.33 25.78
N HIS A 578 4.34 -14.95 26.96
CA HIS A 578 3.98 -16.35 27.19
C HIS A 578 2.65 -16.41 27.94
N LEU A 579 1.71 -17.22 27.47
CA LEU A 579 0.48 -17.52 28.17
C LEU A 579 0.37 -19.02 28.35
N THR A 580 0.22 -19.48 29.58
CA THR A 580 -0.21 -20.85 29.88
C THR A 580 -1.68 -20.81 30.26
N LEU A 581 -2.52 -21.51 29.50
CA LEU A 581 -3.95 -21.60 29.75
C LEU A 581 -4.26 -22.98 30.34
N SER A 582 -5.12 -23.00 31.34
CA SER A 582 -5.71 -24.21 31.90
C SER A 582 -7.22 -24.09 31.83
N LEU A 583 -7.85 -24.98 31.06
CA LEU A 583 -9.28 -24.93 30.75
C LEU A 583 -9.95 -26.23 31.20
N GLN A 584 -11.10 -26.09 31.86
CA GLN A 584 -11.92 -27.20 32.31
C GLN A 584 -12.92 -27.58 31.22
N LEU A 585 -12.95 -28.84 30.82
CA LEU A 585 -13.89 -29.38 29.84
C LEU A 585 -15.18 -29.84 30.54
N ALA A 586 -16.31 -29.70 29.85
CA ALA A 586 -17.61 -30.22 30.28
C ALA A 586 -17.63 -31.77 30.24
N HIS A 587 -18.60 -32.38 30.94
CA HIS A 587 -18.79 -33.83 30.91
C HIS A 587 -18.99 -34.34 29.46
N ASP A 588 -18.36 -35.48 29.10
CA ASP A 588 -18.31 -36.16 27.78
C ASP A 588 -17.25 -35.75 26.74
N SER A 589 -16.27 -34.89 27.05
CA SER A 589 -15.18 -34.62 26.12
C SER A 589 -14.17 -35.78 26.03
N THR A 590 -14.28 -36.65 25.02
CA THR A 590 -13.30 -37.71 24.66
C THR A 590 -12.01 -37.15 24.03
N MET A 591 -11.65 -35.91 24.36
CA MET A 591 -10.53 -35.19 23.77
C MET A 591 -9.19 -35.85 24.16
N SER A 592 -8.41 -36.25 23.16
CA SER A 592 -6.99 -36.53 23.31
C SER A 592 -6.16 -35.29 22.95
N GLU A 593 -4.87 -35.28 23.25
CA GLU A 593 -3.95 -34.25 22.79
C GLU A 593 -4.01 -34.07 21.27
N GLU A 594 -4.07 -35.16 20.50
CA GLU A 594 -4.14 -35.12 19.05
C GLU A 594 -5.46 -34.49 18.55
N ASN A 595 -6.58 -34.82 19.21
CA ASN A 595 -7.87 -34.23 18.88
C ASN A 595 -7.90 -32.73 19.18
N VAL A 596 -7.30 -32.30 20.29
CA VAL A 596 -7.16 -30.87 20.61
C VAL A 596 -6.27 -30.18 19.59
N ALA A 597 -5.11 -30.74 19.26
CA ALA A 597 -4.22 -30.16 18.25
C ALA A 597 -4.91 -30.02 16.88
N ALA A 598 -5.61 -31.07 16.43
CA ALA A 598 -6.37 -31.07 15.18
C ALA A 598 -7.50 -30.02 15.18
N LEU A 599 -8.18 -29.83 16.31
CA LEU A 599 -9.20 -28.78 16.47
C LEU A 599 -8.59 -27.39 16.24
N TYR A 600 -7.44 -27.09 16.85
CA TYR A 600 -6.78 -25.79 16.66
C TYR A 600 -6.28 -25.61 15.23
N GLN A 601 -5.69 -26.65 14.63
CA GLN A 601 -5.24 -26.60 13.23
C GLN A 601 -6.41 -26.31 12.28
N SER A 602 -7.55 -26.98 12.48
CA SER A 602 -8.75 -26.77 11.66
C SER A 602 -9.35 -25.37 11.88
N PHE A 603 -9.40 -24.90 13.13
CA PHE A 603 -10.00 -23.60 13.46
C PHE A 603 -9.19 -22.45 12.86
N TYR A 604 -7.85 -22.53 12.92
CA TYR A 604 -6.95 -21.49 12.44
C TYR A 604 -6.38 -21.75 11.03
N ALA A 605 -6.91 -22.72 10.28
CA ALA A 605 -6.36 -23.15 8.99
C ALA A 605 -6.26 -22.02 7.95
N THR A 606 -7.13 -21.01 8.04
CA THR A 606 -7.19 -19.87 7.12
C THR A 606 -6.73 -18.57 7.76
N GLU A 607 -6.19 -18.62 8.98
CA GLU A 607 -5.81 -17.45 9.76
C GLU A 607 -4.31 -17.16 9.59
N PRO A 608 -3.94 -16.19 8.73
CA PRO A 608 -2.54 -16.05 8.27
C PRO A 608 -1.55 -15.65 9.36
N LEU A 609 -2.06 -15.09 10.46
CA LEU A 609 -1.26 -14.58 11.58
C LEU A 609 -1.42 -15.44 12.84
N VAL A 610 -1.87 -16.69 12.69
CA VAL A 610 -1.90 -17.70 13.75
C VAL A 610 -1.19 -18.96 13.27
N GLN A 611 -0.19 -19.40 14.04
CA GLN A 611 0.52 -20.65 13.82
C GLN A 611 0.13 -21.65 14.91
N VAL A 612 -0.19 -22.87 14.50
CA VAL A 612 -0.48 -23.97 15.44
C VAL A 612 0.66 -24.98 15.35
N LEU A 613 1.27 -25.27 16.49
CA LEU A 613 2.27 -26.33 16.66
C LEU A 613 1.54 -27.58 17.17
N PRO A 614 1.32 -28.61 16.34
CA PRO A 614 0.61 -29.82 16.77
C PRO A 614 1.39 -30.58 17.83
N GLN A 615 2.72 -30.42 17.83
CA GLN A 615 3.64 -30.98 18.80
C GLN A 615 4.64 -29.90 19.25
N GLY A 616 5.09 -30.01 20.49
CA GLY A 616 6.04 -29.09 21.10
C GLY A 616 5.37 -27.85 21.71
N VAL A 617 6.15 -27.07 22.45
CA VAL A 617 5.69 -25.89 23.18
C VAL A 617 6.26 -24.65 22.51
N PRO A 618 5.43 -23.65 22.14
CA PRO A 618 5.92 -22.41 21.58
C PRO A 618 6.77 -21.64 22.59
N GLN A 619 7.78 -20.91 22.09
CA GLN A 619 8.74 -20.18 22.91
C GLN A 619 8.65 -18.68 22.64
N VAL A 620 8.77 -17.88 23.70
CA VAL A 620 8.76 -16.40 23.61
C VAL A 620 9.78 -15.89 22.60
N LYS A 621 11.01 -16.43 22.65
CA LYS A 621 12.11 -16.03 21.76
C LYS A 621 11.80 -16.26 20.27
N ALA A 622 11.00 -17.29 19.95
CA ALA A 622 10.64 -17.59 18.56
C ALA A 622 9.56 -16.64 18.01
N ASN A 623 8.69 -16.12 18.89
CA ASN A 623 7.62 -15.17 18.51
C ASN A 623 7.98 -13.71 18.73
N ALA A 624 8.99 -13.39 19.54
CA ALA A 624 9.49 -12.02 19.63
C ALA A 624 9.86 -11.52 18.23
N CYS A 625 9.43 -10.30 17.92
CA CYS A 625 9.63 -9.62 16.64
C CYS A 625 8.86 -10.27 15.48
N LYS A 626 7.83 -11.08 15.77
CA LYS A 626 6.96 -11.69 14.77
C LYS A 626 5.56 -11.08 14.80
N HIS A 627 4.95 -11.01 13.62
CA HIS A 627 3.60 -10.48 13.42
C HIS A 627 2.48 -11.48 13.73
N HIS A 628 2.81 -12.73 14.08
CA HIS A 628 1.84 -13.81 14.32
C HIS A 628 1.81 -14.26 15.79
N ALA A 629 0.73 -14.96 16.14
CA ALA A 629 0.61 -15.75 17.37
C ALA A 629 1.00 -17.19 17.10
N THR A 630 1.55 -17.88 18.11
CA THR A 630 1.85 -19.32 18.04
C THR A 630 1.20 -20.04 19.20
N ILE A 631 0.47 -21.11 18.90
CA ILE A 631 -0.30 -21.91 19.86
C ILE A 631 0.22 -23.35 19.83
N GLY A 632 0.43 -23.97 20.99
CA GLY A 632 0.88 -25.35 21.08
C GLY A 632 0.96 -25.84 22.53
N GLY A 633 1.80 -26.84 22.78
CA GLY A 633 1.99 -27.39 24.13
C GLY A 633 0.74 -28.03 24.71
N PHE A 634 -0.09 -28.62 23.84
CA PHE A 634 -1.34 -29.26 24.23
C PHE A 634 -1.08 -30.43 25.18
N SER A 635 -1.80 -30.46 26.30
CA SER A 635 -1.75 -31.55 27.28
C SER A 635 -3.15 -31.79 27.82
N VAL A 636 -3.58 -33.05 27.88
CA VAL A 636 -4.94 -33.38 28.31
C VAL A 636 -4.91 -34.32 29.52
N ASP A 637 -5.41 -33.82 30.64
CA ASP A 637 -5.72 -34.63 31.81
C ASP A 637 -7.16 -35.14 31.71
N ARG A 638 -7.32 -36.35 31.17
CA ARG A 638 -8.64 -36.97 30.97
C ARG A 638 -9.36 -37.27 32.28
N ALA A 639 -8.63 -37.60 33.35
CA ALA A 639 -9.23 -37.94 34.64
C ALA A 639 -9.89 -36.72 35.27
N ASN A 640 -9.24 -35.56 35.17
CA ASN A 640 -9.76 -34.29 35.69
C ASN A 640 -10.43 -33.42 34.62
N LYS A 641 -10.57 -33.91 33.38
CA LYS A 641 -11.17 -33.22 32.22
C LYS A 641 -10.57 -31.84 31.98
N ARG A 642 -9.25 -31.74 32.04
CA ARG A 642 -8.53 -30.46 31.95
C ARG A 642 -7.62 -30.45 30.75
N VAL A 643 -7.68 -29.38 29.97
CA VAL A 643 -6.72 -29.10 28.90
C VAL A 643 -5.78 -28.00 29.36
N ALA A 644 -4.50 -28.19 29.11
CA ALA A 644 -3.50 -27.13 29.20
C ALA A 644 -2.89 -26.88 27.82
N LEU A 645 -2.59 -25.62 27.52
CA LEU A 645 -1.92 -25.21 26.30
C LEU A 645 -1.15 -23.92 26.52
N VAL A 646 -0.29 -23.59 25.55
CA VAL A 646 0.53 -22.38 25.56
C VAL A 646 0.26 -21.54 24.32
N VAL A 647 0.16 -20.23 24.52
CA VAL A 647 0.15 -19.23 23.45
C VAL A 647 1.33 -18.28 23.64
N THR A 648 2.10 -18.04 22.57
CA THR A 648 3.10 -16.96 22.54
C THR A 648 2.76 -15.95 21.47
N ILE A 649 2.99 -14.67 21.78
CA ILE A 649 2.86 -13.55 20.83
C ILE A 649 3.97 -12.54 21.10
N ASP A 650 4.25 -11.65 20.14
CA ASP A 650 4.94 -10.41 20.45
C ASP A 650 3.96 -9.38 21.02
N ASN A 651 4.24 -8.80 22.19
CA ASN A 651 3.33 -7.87 22.85
C ASN A 651 3.26 -6.48 22.21
N LEU A 652 4.28 -6.07 21.45
CA LEU A 652 4.33 -4.80 20.73
C LEU A 652 3.80 -4.92 19.30
N LEU A 653 3.93 -6.11 18.68
CA LEU A 653 3.48 -6.40 17.32
C LEU A 653 2.10 -7.07 17.31
N LYS A 654 1.99 -8.40 17.30
CA LYS A 654 0.68 -9.10 17.26
C LYS A 654 -0.21 -8.74 18.46
N GLY A 655 0.37 -8.33 19.58
CA GLY A 655 -0.36 -7.82 20.74
C GLY A 655 -0.78 -6.35 20.64
N ALA A 656 -0.30 -5.59 19.65
CA ALA A 656 -0.63 -4.18 19.47
C ALA A 656 -0.47 -3.71 18.01
N ALA A 657 0.74 -3.32 17.57
CA ALA A 657 0.96 -2.62 16.29
C ALA A 657 0.51 -3.41 15.05
N SER A 658 0.82 -4.71 14.99
CA SER A 658 0.43 -5.56 13.87
C SER A 658 -1.04 -5.91 13.88
N GLN A 659 -1.63 -6.06 15.07
CA GLN A 659 -3.08 -6.20 15.22
C GLN A 659 -3.81 -4.95 14.71
N ALA A 660 -3.30 -3.78 15.08
CA ALA A 660 -3.85 -2.50 14.63
C ALA A 660 -3.73 -2.38 13.11
N MET A 661 -2.59 -2.76 12.53
CA MET A 661 -2.42 -2.78 11.08
C MET A 661 -3.37 -3.74 10.38
N GLN A 662 -3.53 -4.96 10.89
CA GLN A 662 -4.48 -5.95 10.38
C GLN A 662 -5.92 -5.37 10.37
N ASN A 663 -6.30 -4.70 11.46
CA ASN A 663 -7.58 -4.01 11.58
C ASN A 663 -7.75 -2.84 10.60
N ILE A 664 -6.72 -2.01 10.44
CA ILE A 664 -6.71 -0.88 9.49
C ILE A 664 -6.88 -1.41 8.07
N ASN A 665 -6.13 -2.43 7.69
CA ASN A 665 -6.20 -3.02 6.35
C ASN A 665 -7.60 -3.55 6.06
N LEU A 666 -8.18 -4.32 6.98
CA LEU A 666 -9.55 -4.83 6.83
C LEU A 666 -10.58 -3.70 6.73
N ALA A 667 -10.46 -2.66 7.57
CA ALA A 667 -11.32 -1.49 7.53
C ALA A 667 -11.29 -0.76 6.19
N LEU A 668 -10.11 -0.65 5.59
CA LEU A 668 -9.89 -0.03 4.29
C LEU A 668 -10.16 -0.97 3.10
N GLY A 669 -10.53 -2.23 3.34
CA GLY A 669 -10.77 -3.23 2.30
C GLY A 669 -9.50 -3.79 1.65
N MET A 670 -8.34 -3.64 2.30
CA MET A 670 -7.03 -4.16 1.87
C MET A 670 -6.79 -5.59 2.40
N ASP A 671 -5.74 -6.26 1.88
CA ASP A 671 -5.26 -7.55 2.43
C ASP A 671 -4.75 -7.35 3.87
N GLU A 672 -5.19 -8.20 4.79
CA GLU A 672 -4.91 -8.03 6.22
C GLU A 672 -3.43 -8.19 6.60
N ARG A 673 -2.60 -8.79 5.73
CA ARG A 673 -1.15 -8.94 5.92
C ARG A 673 -0.34 -7.83 5.27
N LEU A 674 -0.97 -6.90 4.56
CA LEU A 674 -0.26 -5.85 3.83
C LEU A 674 0.60 -5.02 4.81
N GLY A 675 1.90 -4.88 4.49
CA GLY A 675 2.87 -4.20 5.35
C GLY A 675 3.33 -4.98 6.59
N LEU A 676 2.93 -6.25 6.76
CA LEU A 676 3.37 -7.15 7.84
C LEU A 676 4.33 -8.22 7.28
N HIS A 677 5.60 -7.85 7.08
CA HIS A 677 6.62 -8.70 6.44
C HIS A 677 7.71 -9.18 7.42
#